data_AF-A0A3S3QDR9-F1
#
_entry.id   AF-A0A3S3QDR9-F1
#
_cell.length_a   1.000
_cell.length_b   1.000
_cell.length_c   1.000
_cell.angle_alpha   90.00
_cell.angle_beta   90.00
_cell.angle_gamma   90.00
#
_symmetry.space_group_name_H-M   'P 1'
#
loop_
_entity.id
_entity.type
_entity.pdbx_description
1 polymer ?
#
loop_
_entity_poly.entity_id
_entity_poly.type
_entity_poly.pdbx_seq_one_letter_code
_entity_poly.pdbx_strand_id
1 'polypeptide(L)'
;MKRLSLLILFSIAFYFYGYGQALKSYVPPSPTAASLGIFGDIPVSYYNGLPNISVPLFNIPLSGLDFACDLNYSADGLKIFNESSSVGLHWSISNTAMITRNLRLLDDFSANGYFKVPPANRTLGSGKDLEPDIFNYYINGRSGKFLIDYSSSSYIIRFIGGTEDLKIEIINGDNFRITDTYGNIYRFEKKEYQSQKTGSSATVNYISAWYLTTLETVNKDVMTIAYKQNTPKIIHDYSSSVSLAVNPPYTAPDCAYRSGGAIYELFASGSSSTSTHTETDEILVDEISYRGGKVSFSYMYRIDLRTNGTPASSLNNITIRNNQNAIIKYIGLDYSYFYSPGGGSNAINTRLKLNKLYVNTNSNAYHFIYNEQSQLPPKTNTYGKYYASNPTLGLLKKLYYPTGGYTEFEYETHIGRSDQYMFLENKGARILRIINKEIDNSTLQVTRFDYTKPSGNGRVSSGLDLSPSLHSFPSASYGNCDGINFIFYYSRIFSENILPSEYGNPNGYDEVTVYHGENGENGKSTYYYRNVVDVYPNGIFPGGYGARDVGNGMLLSEEHYKRKSDGTFISISKKNFEYEGVGLATILGAKIIQSGLSYYHVYTGTYRPISEKEYVFNENAHTLEKEMSYAYNGSYLQPKQITTTSSNGDIVKVIKRNAYDMVQLGQSNPYQQMVNNNMLAQIVEEEKQVNNVIYSKSTTQYSNGWAANSNLILPSIVKTQFKTEPAETRVQYHNYDNVGNPMMTAIANDLPKSYKWGYNQKYLVGEFTNASSDEYFFEDFEGNGTLTANSTNSHTGKGAYSGSIALSNFFSPSYNGKSYLLSYFYYENDSWHHQQVPYNGQTISGTLDNIIIYPSNGKASTYTYEPGLGLSSSIDVSGNTTYYEYDFAYRLKAVRDQKKHIVKAYDYNYVLFSYYSNQKSKYFTKNNCTGNDSAAPVLFVVPSGQFTSTVSQEHADLLAENYLNENGQAYANANGICTPTATYEISYNVDPYFGAVSYTITKSFDDGKRALCKIRIRYDPINMGGALTETVLEIQMENGMLTYSDYMQINAATTCEVEILEIIEN
;
A
#
# COMPACT_ATOMS: atom_id res chain seq x y z
N MET A 1 -81.90 0.95 -25.44
CA MET A 1 -80.52 1.46 -25.30
C MET A 1 -80.19 1.77 -23.83
N LYS A 2 -79.90 0.75 -22.98
CA LYS A 2 -79.52 0.94 -21.55
C LYS A 2 -78.49 -0.10 -21.02
N ARG A 3 -77.70 -0.73 -21.90
CA ARG A 3 -76.65 -1.71 -21.51
C ARG A 3 -75.27 -1.47 -22.12
N LEU A 4 -75.10 -0.48 -23.01
CA LEU A 4 -73.80 -0.19 -23.63
C LEU A 4 -72.96 0.84 -22.84
N SER A 5 -73.62 1.70 -22.06
CA SER A 5 -72.98 2.80 -21.31
C SER A 5 -72.18 2.35 -20.07
N LEU A 6 -72.34 1.10 -19.61
CA LEU A 6 -71.70 0.61 -18.40
C LEU A 6 -70.31 -0.02 -18.65
N LEU A 7 -70.04 -0.54 -19.86
CA LEU A 7 -68.72 -1.08 -20.19
C LEU A 7 -67.67 0.02 -20.45
N ILE A 8 -68.08 1.14 -21.04
CA ILE A 8 -67.15 2.26 -21.38
C ILE A 8 -66.62 2.94 -20.10
N LEU A 9 -67.44 3.01 -19.04
CA LEU A 9 -67.00 3.50 -17.72
C LEU A 9 -66.06 2.54 -16.98
N PHE A 10 -66.00 1.25 -17.37
CA PHE A 10 -65.10 0.28 -16.76
C PHE A 10 -63.75 0.14 -17.51
N SER A 11 -63.72 0.45 -18.81
CA SER A 11 -62.48 0.48 -19.60
C SER A 11 -61.67 1.77 -19.43
N ILE A 12 -62.32 2.94 -19.32
CA ILE A 12 -61.64 4.22 -19.10
C ILE A 12 -60.94 4.28 -17.72
N ALA A 13 -61.44 3.54 -16.73
CA ALA A 13 -60.84 3.44 -15.39
C ALA A 13 -59.49 2.68 -15.36
N PHE A 14 -59.12 1.97 -16.44
CA PHE A 14 -57.96 1.05 -16.44
C PHE A 14 -56.68 1.60 -17.09
N TYR A 15 -56.68 2.85 -17.57
CA TYR A 15 -55.52 3.44 -18.27
C TYR A 15 -54.86 4.65 -17.57
N PHE A 16 -55.30 5.02 -16.36
CA PHE A 16 -54.76 6.16 -15.61
C PHE A 16 -54.24 5.83 -14.19
N TYR A 17 -53.78 4.61 -13.96
CA TYR A 17 -52.81 4.34 -12.89
C TYR A 17 -51.40 4.78 -13.33
N GLY A 18 -51.21 6.09 -13.43
CA GLY A 18 -49.88 6.69 -13.48
C GLY A 18 -49.21 6.45 -12.13
N TYR A 19 -48.32 5.45 -12.05
CA TYR A 19 -47.53 5.17 -10.85
C TYR A 19 -46.53 6.30 -10.58
N GLY A 20 -47.01 7.35 -9.91
CA GLY A 20 -46.20 8.44 -9.37
C GLY A 20 -45.34 8.01 -8.18
N GLN A 21 -44.50 6.99 -8.37
CA GLN A 21 -43.45 6.67 -7.41
C GLN A 21 -42.40 7.78 -7.46
N ALA A 22 -42.12 8.37 -6.30
CA ALA A 22 -41.10 9.39 -6.16
C ALA A 22 -39.72 8.81 -6.49
N LEU A 23 -38.90 9.58 -7.21
CA LEU A 23 -37.52 9.19 -7.51
C LEU A 23 -36.72 9.19 -6.20
N LYS A 24 -36.42 7.99 -5.68
CA LYS A 24 -35.51 7.84 -4.54
C LYS A 24 -34.15 8.39 -4.93
N SER A 25 -33.77 9.49 -4.28
CA SER A 25 -32.43 10.02 -4.36
C SER A 25 -31.48 9.06 -3.67
N TYR A 26 -30.32 8.79 -4.30
CA TYR A 26 -29.13 8.43 -3.55
C TYR A 26 -28.84 9.56 -2.55
N VAL A 27 -28.30 9.21 -1.38
CA VAL A 27 -27.79 10.16 -0.40
C VAL A 27 -26.50 9.58 0.18
N PRO A 28 -25.38 10.34 0.21
CA PRO A 28 -24.16 9.88 0.83
C PRO A 28 -24.32 9.71 2.36
N PRO A 29 -23.37 9.02 3.03
CA PRO A 29 -23.22 9.07 4.49
C PRO A 29 -22.76 10.48 4.95
N SER A 30 -22.43 10.66 6.23
CA SER A 30 -21.97 11.94 6.77
C SER A 30 -20.78 12.52 5.97
N PRO A 31 -20.58 13.86 5.92
CA PRO A 31 -19.51 14.48 5.14
C PRO A 31 -18.09 13.95 5.47
N THR A 32 -17.84 13.53 6.71
CA THR A 32 -16.58 12.88 7.10
C THR A 32 -16.49 11.47 6.51
N ALA A 33 -17.54 10.64 6.62
CA ALA A 33 -17.60 9.31 6.00
C ALA A 33 -17.45 9.39 4.47
N ALA A 34 -18.21 10.27 3.82
CA ALA A 34 -18.16 10.48 2.38
C ALA A 34 -16.77 10.90 1.90
N SER A 35 -16.08 11.78 2.65
CA SER A 35 -14.72 12.23 2.31
C SER A 35 -13.66 11.12 2.31
N LEU A 36 -13.86 10.06 3.11
CA LEU A 36 -12.99 8.87 3.11
C LEU A 36 -13.49 7.81 2.11
N GLY A 37 -14.81 7.66 1.97
CA GLY A 37 -15.44 6.79 0.97
C GLY A 37 -15.02 7.12 -0.47
N ILE A 38 -14.74 8.39 -0.79
CA ILE A 38 -14.18 8.84 -2.08
C ILE A 38 -12.93 8.04 -2.47
N PHE A 39 -12.07 7.67 -1.52
CA PHE A 39 -10.83 6.94 -1.81
C PHE A 39 -11.10 5.45 -2.15
N GLY A 40 -12.27 4.92 -1.81
CA GLY A 40 -12.78 3.63 -2.31
C GLY A 40 -13.66 3.75 -3.57
N ASP A 41 -14.20 4.93 -3.86
CA ASP A 41 -14.90 5.24 -5.11
C ASP A 41 -13.94 5.53 -6.29
N ILE A 42 -12.82 6.20 -6.01
CA ILE A 42 -11.95 6.82 -7.02
C ILE A 42 -10.46 6.59 -6.63
N PRO A 43 -9.81 5.52 -7.09
CA PRO A 43 -8.38 5.33 -6.85
C PRO A 43 -7.56 6.39 -7.61
N VAL A 44 -6.70 7.12 -6.89
CA VAL A 44 -5.89 8.21 -7.45
C VAL A 44 -4.95 7.67 -8.53
N SER A 45 -5.06 8.19 -9.75
CA SER A 45 -4.30 7.68 -10.91
C SER A 45 -4.23 8.68 -12.06
N TYR A 46 -3.24 8.54 -12.94
CA TYR A 46 -3.21 9.32 -14.19
C TYR A 46 -4.44 9.03 -15.07
N TYR A 47 -4.97 7.80 -15.04
CA TYR A 47 -6.19 7.36 -15.73
C TYR A 47 -7.42 8.25 -15.48
N ASN A 48 -7.60 8.76 -14.26
CA ASN A 48 -8.70 9.68 -13.92
C ASN A 48 -8.23 11.12 -13.68
N GLY A 49 -6.95 11.42 -13.93
CA GLY A 49 -6.39 12.76 -13.85
C GLY A 49 -6.27 13.34 -12.44
N LEU A 50 -6.29 12.51 -11.40
CA LEU A 50 -6.14 12.96 -10.01
C LEU A 50 -4.68 12.89 -9.54
N PRO A 51 -4.16 13.95 -8.88
CA PRO A 51 -2.87 13.93 -8.22
C PRO A 51 -2.96 13.28 -6.83
N ASN A 52 -1.90 12.62 -6.37
CA ASN A 52 -1.82 12.17 -4.98
C ASN A 52 -1.29 13.31 -4.11
N ILE A 53 -2.14 13.81 -3.20
CA ILE A 53 -1.83 14.93 -2.31
C ILE A 53 -2.17 14.49 -0.89
N SER A 54 -1.13 14.33 -0.06
CA SER A 54 -1.24 13.89 1.32
C SER A 54 -0.23 14.63 2.20
N VAL A 55 -0.60 14.87 3.46
CA VAL A 55 0.25 15.46 4.50
C VAL A 55 0.24 14.51 5.72
N PRO A 56 1.36 13.83 6.03
CA PRO A 56 1.40 12.86 7.13
C PRO A 56 1.32 13.57 8.48
N LEU A 57 0.45 13.10 9.37
CA LEU A 57 0.23 13.71 10.69
C LEU A 57 1.02 12.96 11.76
N PHE A 58 0.82 11.64 11.85
CA PHE A 58 1.52 10.73 12.76
C PHE A 58 1.31 9.27 12.35
N ASN A 59 2.08 8.39 12.95
CA ASN A 59 1.91 6.94 12.84
C ASN A 59 1.68 6.34 14.24
N ILE A 60 0.81 5.34 14.35
CA ILE A 60 0.67 4.49 15.54
C ILE A 60 1.36 3.15 15.23
N PRO A 61 2.61 2.95 15.68
CA PRO A 61 3.32 1.68 15.53
C PRO A 61 2.76 0.64 16.51
N LEU A 62 2.21 -0.44 15.96
CA LEU A 62 1.77 -1.65 16.65
C LEU A 62 2.71 -2.82 16.28
N SER A 63 2.73 -3.89 17.07
CA SER A 63 3.58 -5.05 16.76
C SER A 63 3.20 -5.66 15.40
N GLY A 64 4.11 -5.61 14.44
CA GLY A 64 3.92 -6.13 13.07
C GLY A 64 3.03 -5.28 12.16
N LEU A 65 2.58 -4.08 12.57
CA LEU A 65 1.75 -3.20 11.76
C LEU A 65 1.89 -1.72 12.16
N ASP A 66 2.29 -0.87 11.21
CA ASP A 66 2.17 0.58 11.35
C ASP A 66 0.78 1.04 10.88
N PHE A 67 0.11 1.87 11.68
CA PHE A 67 -1.17 2.50 11.36
C PHE A 67 -0.96 4.01 11.12
N ALA A 68 -0.84 4.38 9.85
CA ALA A 68 -0.59 5.76 9.43
C ALA A 68 -1.85 6.62 9.52
N CYS A 69 -1.69 7.86 9.99
CA CYS A 69 -2.73 8.87 10.10
C CYS A 69 -2.29 10.12 9.35
N ASP A 70 -2.96 10.41 8.25
CA ASP A 70 -2.58 11.40 7.24
C ASP A 70 -3.78 12.29 6.90
N LEU A 71 -3.49 13.48 6.38
CA LEU A 71 -4.47 14.41 5.85
C LEU A 71 -4.42 14.36 4.32
N ASN A 72 -5.47 13.82 3.68
CA ASN A 72 -5.49 13.49 2.25
C ASN A 72 -6.44 14.43 1.48
N TYR A 73 -6.11 14.77 0.23
CA TYR A 73 -6.87 15.72 -0.58
C TYR A 73 -7.40 15.12 -1.90
N SER A 74 -8.70 15.27 -2.16
CA SER A 74 -9.33 14.85 -3.41
C SER A 74 -9.51 16.04 -4.36
N ALA A 75 -8.84 16.05 -5.50
CA ALA A 75 -8.91 17.14 -6.49
C ALA A 75 -9.93 16.90 -7.63
N ASP A 76 -10.99 16.13 -7.37
CA ASP A 76 -12.03 15.71 -8.32
C ASP A 76 -12.91 16.86 -8.88
N GLY A 77 -12.82 18.03 -8.27
CA GLY A 77 -13.51 19.24 -8.68
C GLY A 77 -14.81 19.52 -7.92
N LEU A 78 -15.17 20.79 -7.87
CA LEU A 78 -16.26 21.27 -7.03
C LEU A 78 -17.63 20.84 -7.55
N LYS A 79 -18.28 19.92 -6.82
CA LYS A 79 -19.70 19.57 -6.98
C LYS A 79 -20.56 20.60 -6.25
N ILE A 80 -21.76 20.91 -6.74
CA ILE A 80 -22.61 21.97 -6.13
C ILE A 80 -22.97 21.60 -4.68
N PHE A 81 -23.32 20.33 -4.45
CA PHE A 81 -23.64 19.79 -3.13
C PHE A 81 -22.40 19.26 -2.36
N ASN A 82 -21.15 19.58 -2.76
CA ASN A 82 -19.99 19.15 -1.98
C ASN A 82 -20.01 19.78 -0.59
N GLU A 83 -20.06 18.90 0.41
CA GLU A 83 -19.90 19.21 1.81
C GLU A 83 -18.45 19.08 2.25
N SER A 84 -18.10 19.78 3.32
CA SER A 84 -16.75 19.75 3.89
C SER A 84 -16.66 18.72 5.02
N SER A 85 -15.61 17.92 5.06
CA SER A 85 -15.38 16.97 6.16
C SER A 85 -15.10 17.70 7.48
N SER A 86 -14.88 16.98 8.58
CA SER A 86 -14.39 17.59 9.83
C SER A 86 -13.04 18.33 9.70
N VAL A 87 -12.29 18.13 8.61
CA VAL A 87 -11.02 18.82 8.29
C VAL A 87 -11.09 19.74 7.06
N GLY A 88 -12.28 20.00 6.52
CA GLY A 88 -12.51 21.01 5.46
C GLY A 88 -12.95 20.45 4.11
N LEU A 89 -13.14 21.34 3.14
CA LEU A 89 -13.56 21.01 1.78
C LEU A 89 -12.46 20.26 1.03
N HIS A 90 -12.82 19.17 0.34
CA HIS A 90 -11.92 18.26 -0.39
C HIS A 90 -10.82 17.56 0.44
N TRP A 91 -10.64 17.90 1.72
CA TRP A 91 -9.77 17.18 2.67
C TRP A 91 -10.49 16.03 3.38
N SER A 92 -9.77 14.95 3.66
CA SER A 92 -10.13 13.88 4.59
C SER A 92 -8.96 13.59 5.54
N ILE A 93 -9.22 12.84 6.62
CA ILE A 93 -8.18 12.42 7.58
C ILE A 93 -8.27 10.91 7.81
N SER A 94 -7.18 10.16 7.57
CA SER A 94 -7.14 8.69 7.70
C SER A 94 -6.98 8.20 9.15
N ASN A 95 -7.53 8.94 10.13
CA ASN A 95 -7.38 8.59 11.56
C ASN A 95 -8.20 7.38 12.03
N THR A 96 -9.02 6.79 11.16
CA THR A 96 -9.78 5.57 11.44
C THR A 96 -10.08 4.83 10.15
N ALA A 97 -10.30 3.52 10.25
CA ALA A 97 -10.81 2.71 9.15
C ALA A 97 -12.35 2.70 9.16
N MET A 98 -12.97 2.55 8.00
CA MET A 98 -14.44 2.51 7.89
C MET A 98 -14.96 1.67 6.73
N ILE A 99 -16.25 1.36 6.80
CA ILE A 99 -17.07 0.82 5.72
C ILE A 99 -18.27 1.76 5.55
N THR A 100 -18.47 2.32 4.35
CA THR A 100 -19.64 3.17 4.01
C THR A 100 -20.57 2.43 3.06
N ARG A 101 -21.87 2.69 3.12
CA ARG A 101 -22.90 2.01 2.34
C ARG A 101 -23.74 2.97 1.53
N ASN A 102 -23.84 2.67 0.24
CA ASN A 102 -24.74 3.34 -0.69
C ASN A 102 -26.05 2.56 -0.76
N LEU A 103 -27.11 3.07 -0.09
CA LEU A 103 -28.41 2.40 0.00
C LEU A 103 -29.16 2.44 -1.34
N ARG A 104 -29.61 1.29 -1.83
CA ARG A 104 -30.46 1.16 -3.02
C ARG A 104 -31.80 0.53 -2.68
N LEU A 105 -32.88 1.24 -3.02
CA LEU A 105 -34.28 0.84 -2.78
C LEU A 105 -34.65 0.55 -1.30
N LEU A 106 -34.29 -0.59 -0.71
CA LEU A 106 -34.57 -0.94 0.69
C LEU A 106 -33.27 -1.20 1.45
N ASP A 107 -33.38 -1.62 2.71
CA ASP A 107 -32.20 -2.02 3.51
C ASP A 107 -31.95 -3.52 3.30
N ASP A 108 -30.78 -3.87 2.77
CA ASP A 108 -30.29 -5.25 2.59
C ASP A 108 -30.35 -6.12 3.85
N PHE A 109 -30.12 -5.55 5.04
CA PHE A 109 -30.25 -6.25 6.32
C PHE A 109 -31.70 -6.39 6.80
N SER A 110 -32.68 -5.75 6.16
CA SER A 110 -34.11 -5.96 6.44
C SER A 110 -34.59 -7.35 5.99
N ALA A 111 -35.75 -7.79 6.49
CA ALA A 111 -36.37 -9.08 6.08
C ALA A 111 -36.81 -9.14 4.60
N ASN A 112 -36.71 -8.02 3.87
CA ASN A 112 -37.02 -7.90 2.45
C ASN A 112 -35.80 -7.53 1.59
N GLY A 113 -34.63 -7.32 2.19
CA GLY A 113 -33.39 -6.88 1.53
C GLY A 113 -32.82 -7.89 0.51
N TYR A 114 -32.00 -7.42 -0.43
CA TYR A 114 -31.62 -8.15 -1.64
C TYR A 114 -30.96 -9.50 -1.33
N PHE A 115 -30.00 -9.52 -0.40
CA PHE A 115 -29.30 -10.75 -0.03
C PHE A 115 -30.15 -11.76 0.76
N LYS A 116 -31.29 -11.34 1.33
CA LYS A 116 -32.22 -12.24 2.04
C LYS A 116 -33.34 -12.79 1.15
N VAL A 117 -33.44 -12.30 -0.09
CA VAL A 117 -34.46 -12.70 -1.06
C VAL A 117 -33.83 -13.56 -2.16
N PRO A 118 -34.26 -14.82 -2.32
CA PRO A 118 -33.78 -15.67 -3.42
C PRO A 118 -34.02 -14.98 -4.78
N PRO A 119 -33.10 -15.06 -5.75
CA PRO A 119 -33.24 -14.37 -7.04
C PRO A 119 -34.58 -14.61 -7.76
N ALA A 120 -35.12 -15.83 -7.68
CA ALA A 120 -36.43 -16.19 -8.26
C ALA A 120 -37.63 -15.42 -7.67
N ASN A 121 -37.48 -14.83 -6.48
CA ASN A 121 -38.52 -14.09 -5.76
C ASN A 121 -38.39 -12.56 -5.92
N ARG A 122 -37.40 -12.07 -6.69
CA ARG A 122 -37.16 -10.64 -6.95
C ARG A 122 -38.05 -10.13 -8.08
N THR A 123 -39.34 -10.00 -7.80
CA THR A 123 -40.38 -9.61 -8.77
C THR A 123 -41.04 -8.27 -8.44
N LEU A 124 -41.58 -7.59 -9.45
CA LEU A 124 -42.21 -6.27 -9.31
C LEU A 124 -43.43 -6.34 -8.36
N GLY A 125 -43.55 -5.37 -7.46
CA GLY A 125 -44.68 -5.27 -6.52
C GLY A 125 -44.66 -6.26 -5.35
N SER A 126 -43.67 -7.15 -5.26
CA SER A 126 -43.51 -8.13 -4.17
C SER A 126 -43.18 -7.54 -2.80
N GLY A 127 -42.87 -6.24 -2.72
CA GLY A 127 -42.34 -5.58 -1.52
C GLY A 127 -40.93 -6.03 -1.14
N LYS A 128 -40.26 -6.82 -1.99
CA LYS A 128 -38.87 -7.24 -1.86
C LYS A 128 -37.92 -6.26 -2.53
N ASP A 129 -36.68 -6.28 -2.10
CA ASP A 129 -35.61 -5.56 -2.77
C ASP A 129 -35.18 -6.26 -4.05
N LEU A 130 -34.74 -5.45 -5.00
CA LEU A 130 -34.42 -5.78 -6.38
C LEU A 130 -33.03 -5.28 -6.77
N GLU A 131 -32.41 -4.37 -6.01
CA GLU A 131 -31.09 -3.80 -6.28
C GLU A 131 -30.14 -4.08 -5.10
N PRO A 132 -28.88 -4.53 -5.31
CA PRO A 132 -27.93 -4.75 -4.22
C PRO A 132 -27.30 -3.44 -3.75
N ASP A 133 -27.14 -3.30 -2.43
CA ASP A 133 -26.34 -2.23 -1.84
C ASP A 133 -24.86 -2.36 -2.23
N ILE A 134 -24.18 -1.22 -2.41
CA ILE A 134 -22.74 -1.17 -2.60
C ILE A 134 -22.07 -0.63 -1.33
N PHE A 135 -21.14 -1.41 -0.80
CA PHE A 135 -20.31 -1.07 0.35
C PHE A 135 -18.90 -0.70 -0.14
N ASN A 136 -18.41 0.44 0.29
CA ASN A 136 -17.01 0.86 0.10
C ASN A 136 -16.26 0.65 1.43
N TYR A 137 -15.03 0.16 1.40
CA TYR A 137 -14.16 0.10 2.58
C TYR A 137 -12.92 0.98 2.43
N TYR A 138 -12.39 1.43 3.56
CA TYR A 138 -11.07 2.05 3.70
C TYR A 138 -10.39 1.50 4.96
N ILE A 139 -9.26 0.79 4.80
CA ILE A 139 -8.47 0.21 5.90
C ILE A 139 -6.98 0.48 5.68
N ASN A 140 -6.33 1.23 6.59
CA ASN A 140 -4.88 1.50 6.58
C ASN A 140 -4.25 1.73 5.18
N GLY A 141 -4.76 2.74 4.45
CA GLY A 141 -4.31 3.07 3.09
C GLY A 141 -4.91 2.25 1.94
N ARG A 142 -5.54 1.11 2.23
CA ARG A 142 -6.21 0.21 1.26
C ARG A 142 -7.68 0.58 1.12
N SER A 143 -8.24 0.45 -0.07
CA SER A 143 -9.65 0.76 -0.33
C SER A 143 -10.24 -0.11 -1.43
N GLY A 144 -11.58 -0.17 -1.49
CA GLY A 144 -12.29 -0.88 -2.54
C GLY A 144 -13.77 -1.05 -2.28
N LYS A 145 -14.44 -1.86 -3.12
CA LYS A 145 -15.88 -2.04 -3.12
C LYS A 145 -16.30 -3.50 -2.98
N PHE A 146 -17.42 -3.74 -2.33
CA PHE A 146 -18.10 -5.04 -2.31
C PHE A 146 -19.63 -4.91 -2.26
N LEU A 147 -20.32 -6.01 -2.54
CA LEU A 147 -21.74 -6.21 -2.25
C LEU A 147 -21.96 -7.52 -1.48
N ILE A 148 -23.16 -7.71 -0.95
CA ILE A 148 -23.60 -8.95 -0.30
C ILE A 148 -24.51 -9.72 -1.26
N ASP A 149 -24.12 -10.95 -1.61
CA ASP A 149 -24.83 -11.84 -2.52
C ASP A 149 -25.68 -12.86 -1.74
N TYR A 150 -26.73 -13.38 -2.38
CA TYR A 150 -27.70 -14.28 -1.74
C TYR A 150 -27.09 -15.67 -1.49
N SER A 151 -27.32 -16.20 -0.28
CA SER A 151 -27.06 -17.59 0.07
C SER A 151 -28.09 -18.08 1.08
N SER A 152 -28.36 -19.39 1.05
CA SER A 152 -29.34 -20.05 1.93
C SER A 152 -28.83 -20.34 3.35
N SER A 153 -27.55 -20.14 3.63
CA SER A 153 -26.92 -20.54 4.90
C SER A 153 -25.77 -19.66 5.39
N SER A 154 -25.34 -18.67 4.61
CA SER A 154 -24.16 -17.84 4.88
C SER A 154 -24.26 -16.48 4.19
N TYR A 155 -23.40 -15.54 4.56
CA TYR A 155 -23.19 -14.32 3.77
C TYR A 155 -22.13 -14.58 2.71
N ILE A 156 -22.40 -14.21 1.45
CA ILE A 156 -21.40 -14.23 0.37
C ILE A 156 -20.99 -12.80 0.06
N ILE A 157 -19.73 -12.45 0.33
CA ILE A 157 -19.16 -11.16 -0.09
C ILE A 157 -18.66 -11.27 -1.53
N ARG A 158 -18.96 -10.26 -2.36
CA ARG A 158 -18.46 -10.13 -3.73
C ARG A 158 -17.73 -8.80 -3.89
N PHE A 159 -16.42 -8.82 -4.13
CA PHE A 159 -15.66 -7.62 -4.46
C PHE A 159 -16.01 -7.08 -5.85
N ILE A 160 -15.88 -5.77 -6.04
CA ILE A 160 -16.11 -5.09 -7.32
C ILE A 160 -14.82 -4.34 -7.69
N GLY A 161 -14.00 -4.91 -8.58
CA GLY A 161 -12.75 -4.29 -9.06
C GLY A 161 -11.60 -4.21 -8.04
N GLY A 162 -11.74 -4.81 -6.86
CA GLY A 162 -10.71 -4.80 -5.81
C GLY A 162 -9.59 -5.82 -6.06
N THR A 163 -8.34 -5.44 -5.85
CA THR A 163 -7.14 -6.25 -6.14
C THR A 163 -6.60 -7.04 -4.94
N GLU A 164 -7.29 -7.04 -3.78
CA GLU A 164 -6.76 -7.54 -2.50
C GLU A 164 -7.52 -8.74 -1.90
N ASP A 165 -6.77 -9.66 -1.28
CA ASP A 165 -7.24 -10.86 -0.56
C ASP A 165 -7.81 -10.55 0.85
N LEU A 166 -8.75 -9.60 0.92
CA LEU A 166 -9.38 -9.26 2.19
C LEU A 166 -10.49 -10.25 2.54
N LYS A 167 -10.47 -10.78 3.76
CA LYS A 167 -11.55 -11.60 4.28
C LYS A 167 -12.55 -10.71 5.02
N ILE A 168 -13.66 -10.37 4.35
CA ILE A 168 -14.76 -9.59 4.95
C ILE A 168 -15.82 -10.57 5.49
N GLU A 169 -16.21 -10.39 6.74
CA GLU A 169 -17.18 -11.23 7.46
C GLU A 169 -18.20 -10.35 8.20
N ILE A 170 -19.46 -10.74 8.19
CA ILE A 170 -20.51 -10.09 8.98
C ILE A 170 -20.62 -10.83 10.32
N ILE A 171 -20.49 -10.10 11.42
CA ILE A 171 -20.43 -10.60 12.80
C ILE A 171 -21.52 -9.93 13.66
N ASN A 172 -21.89 -10.57 14.77
CA ASN A 172 -22.80 -10.02 15.78
C ASN A 172 -24.15 -9.50 15.22
N GLY A 173 -24.63 -10.09 14.10
CA GLY A 173 -25.83 -9.70 13.37
C GLY A 173 -25.50 -8.89 12.12
N ASP A 174 -25.04 -7.66 12.31
CA ASP A 174 -24.88 -6.62 11.29
C ASP A 174 -23.63 -5.74 11.49
N ASN A 175 -22.66 -6.17 12.31
CA ASN A 175 -21.32 -5.54 12.39
C ASN A 175 -20.38 -6.21 11.36
N PHE A 176 -19.26 -5.56 11.03
CA PHE A 176 -18.26 -6.15 10.13
C PHE A 176 -16.95 -6.49 10.85
N ARG A 177 -16.31 -7.57 10.40
CA ARG A 177 -14.90 -7.88 10.62
C ARG A 177 -14.22 -7.94 9.25
N ILE A 178 -13.07 -7.30 9.12
CA ILE A 178 -12.17 -7.53 7.99
C ILE A 178 -10.87 -8.11 8.54
N THR A 179 -10.37 -9.18 7.94
CA THR A 179 -9.00 -9.68 8.17
C THR A 179 -8.18 -9.46 6.91
N ASP A 180 -6.99 -8.86 7.04
CA ASP A 180 -6.06 -8.68 5.94
C ASP A 180 -5.22 -9.94 5.66
N THR A 181 -4.37 -9.89 4.63
CA THR A 181 -3.52 -11.01 4.20
C THR A 181 -2.39 -11.37 5.15
N TYR A 182 -2.10 -10.51 6.13
CA TYR A 182 -1.09 -10.78 7.15
C TYR A 182 -1.71 -11.38 8.41
N GLY A 183 -3.04 -11.36 8.53
CA GLY A 183 -3.79 -11.85 9.68
C GLY A 183 -4.18 -10.77 10.69
N ASN A 184 -4.06 -9.48 10.35
CA ASN A 184 -4.55 -8.40 11.22
C ASN A 184 -6.07 -8.26 11.10
N ILE A 185 -6.74 -8.02 12.22
CA ILE A 185 -8.20 -8.05 12.35
C ILE A 185 -8.74 -6.66 12.69
N TYR A 186 -9.56 -6.13 11.80
CA TYR A 186 -10.23 -4.84 11.90
C TYR A 186 -11.71 -5.07 12.25
N ARG A 187 -12.22 -4.50 13.35
CA ARG A 187 -13.60 -4.69 13.84
C ARG A 187 -14.39 -3.39 13.74
N PHE A 188 -15.53 -3.42 13.03
CA PHE A 188 -16.33 -2.24 12.72
C PHE A 188 -17.69 -2.34 13.41
N GLU A 189 -17.78 -1.75 14.60
CA GLU A 189 -18.91 -1.95 15.53
C GLU A 189 -19.57 -0.62 15.93
N LYS A 190 -18.89 0.52 15.73
CA LYS A 190 -19.49 1.84 15.89
C LYS A 190 -20.24 2.19 14.60
N LYS A 191 -21.53 2.46 14.71
CA LYS A 191 -22.43 2.79 13.58
C LYS A 191 -22.74 4.28 13.50
N GLU A 192 -22.98 4.70 12.26
CA GLU A 192 -23.66 5.93 11.85
C GLU A 192 -25.06 5.56 11.34
N TYR A 193 -26.11 6.15 11.91
CA TYR A 193 -27.48 5.95 11.46
C TYR A 193 -27.96 7.14 10.62
N GLN A 194 -28.65 6.82 9.54
CA GLN A 194 -29.23 7.78 8.60
C GLN A 194 -30.74 7.59 8.50
N SER A 195 -31.46 8.69 8.70
CA SER A 195 -32.89 8.84 8.48
C SER A 195 -33.09 9.51 7.13
N GLN A 196 -33.89 8.91 6.24
CA GLN A 196 -34.20 9.44 4.91
C GLN A 196 -35.72 9.51 4.70
N LYS A 197 -36.21 10.68 4.29
CA LYS A 197 -37.60 10.88 3.86
C LYS A 197 -37.66 11.54 2.49
N THR A 198 -38.25 10.83 1.52
CA THR A 198 -38.37 11.27 0.13
C THR A 198 -39.83 11.61 -0.19
N GLY A 199 -40.13 12.89 -0.40
CA GLY A 199 -41.48 13.40 -0.64
C GLY A 199 -42.49 12.95 0.43
N SER A 200 -43.59 12.35 -0.02
CA SER A 200 -44.65 11.79 0.84
C SER A 200 -44.41 10.34 1.30
N SER A 201 -43.25 9.74 0.99
CA SER A 201 -42.92 8.39 1.46
C SER A 201 -42.69 8.32 2.98
N ALA A 202 -42.81 7.12 3.54
CA ALA A 202 -42.40 6.84 4.90
C ALA A 202 -40.89 7.07 5.08
N THR A 203 -40.48 7.46 6.29
CA THR A 203 -39.06 7.59 6.66
C THR A 203 -38.39 6.22 6.69
N VAL A 204 -37.30 6.07 5.95
CA VAL A 204 -36.40 4.91 6.00
C VAL A 204 -35.30 5.23 7.02
N ASN A 205 -35.00 4.29 7.92
CA ASN A 205 -33.83 4.38 8.80
C ASN A 205 -32.90 3.20 8.48
N TYR A 206 -31.61 3.48 8.29
CA TYR A 206 -30.60 2.49 7.93
C TYR A 206 -29.25 2.86 8.53
N ILE A 207 -28.29 1.92 8.50
CA ILE A 207 -26.90 2.18 8.84
C ILE A 207 -26.19 2.64 7.56
N SER A 208 -25.66 3.87 7.57
CA SER A 208 -24.94 4.49 6.45
C SER A 208 -23.44 4.20 6.47
N ALA A 209 -22.85 4.03 7.66
CA ALA A 209 -21.45 3.68 7.82
C ALA A 209 -21.16 2.91 9.13
N TRP A 210 -20.09 2.10 9.09
CA TRP A 210 -19.49 1.41 10.22
C TRP A 210 -18.03 1.87 10.37
N TYR A 211 -17.62 2.12 11.61
CA TYR A 211 -16.33 2.69 11.98
C TYR A 211 -15.55 1.70 12.86
N LEU A 212 -14.24 1.65 12.66
CA LEU A 212 -13.31 0.79 13.40
C LEU A 212 -13.39 1.07 14.91
N THR A 213 -13.68 0.06 15.72
CA THR A 213 -13.62 0.11 17.20
C THR A 213 -12.35 -0.51 17.74
N THR A 214 -11.85 -1.57 17.08
CA THR A 214 -10.65 -2.32 17.50
C THR A 214 -9.87 -2.82 16.29
N LEU A 215 -8.55 -2.62 16.33
CA LEU A 215 -7.57 -3.28 15.47
C LEU A 215 -6.72 -4.21 16.34
N GLU A 216 -6.75 -5.50 16.02
CA GLU A 216 -5.93 -6.55 16.64
C GLU A 216 -4.91 -7.03 15.60
N THR A 217 -3.62 -6.83 15.87
CA THR A 217 -2.54 -7.28 14.97
C THR A 217 -2.41 -8.81 14.97
N VAL A 218 -1.76 -9.36 13.95
CA VAL A 218 -1.35 -10.78 13.92
C VAL A 218 -0.52 -11.16 15.16
N ASN A 219 0.29 -10.22 15.66
CA ASN A 219 1.13 -10.33 16.85
C ASN A 219 0.39 -10.04 18.19
N LYS A 220 -0.94 -9.87 18.16
CA LYS A 220 -1.81 -9.67 19.34
C LYS A 220 -1.57 -8.39 20.14
N ASP A 221 -0.86 -7.42 19.56
CA ASP A 221 -0.91 -6.02 19.97
C ASP A 221 -2.22 -5.38 19.49
N VAL A 222 -2.81 -4.49 20.30
CA VAL A 222 -4.19 -4.01 20.12
C VAL A 222 -4.27 -2.48 20.20
N MET A 223 -5.04 -1.92 19.27
CA MET A 223 -5.46 -0.51 19.26
C MET A 223 -6.98 -0.43 19.34
N THR A 224 -7.50 0.46 20.20
CA THR A 224 -8.94 0.72 20.35
C THR A 224 -9.27 2.18 20.05
N ILE A 225 -10.47 2.42 19.53
CA ILE A 225 -10.93 3.77 19.14
C ILE A 225 -12.24 4.09 19.85
N ALA A 226 -12.20 5.14 20.68
CA ALA A 226 -13.36 5.76 21.30
C ALA A 226 -13.94 6.85 20.38
N TYR A 227 -15.27 7.00 20.41
CA TYR A 227 -16.00 7.97 19.61
C TYR A 227 -16.81 8.90 20.50
N LYS A 228 -16.89 10.17 20.10
CA LYS A 228 -17.55 11.24 20.85
C LYS A 228 -19.04 10.95 21.00
N GLN A 229 -19.56 11.16 22.21
CA GLN A 229 -20.97 10.95 22.55
C GLN A 229 -21.78 12.24 22.34
N ASN A 230 -23.10 12.10 22.17
CA ASN A 230 -24.05 13.22 22.05
C ASN A 230 -23.71 14.24 20.95
N THR A 231 -23.17 13.76 19.83
CA THR A 231 -22.98 14.55 18.61
C THR A 231 -24.32 14.87 17.93
N PRO A 232 -24.43 15.98 17.19
CA PRO A 232 -25.65 16.33 16.47
C PRO A 232 -25.90 15.42 15.27
N LYS A 233 -27.14 15.43 14.76
CA LYS A 233 -27.43 14.97 13.40
C LYS A 233 -27.22 16.10 12.40
N ILE A 234 -26.52 15.80 11.32
CA ILE A 234 -26.28 16.66 10.15
C ILE A 234 -27.49 16.53 9.22
N ILE A 235 -27.97 17.66 8.70
CA ILE A 235 -29.23 17.75 7.95
C ILE A 235 -28.97 18.24 6.53
N HIS A 236 -29.47 17.49 5.55
CA HIS A 236 -29.44 17.87 4.15
C HIS A 236 -30.82 17.76 3.52
N ASP A 237 -31.15 18.73 2.66
CA ASP A 237 -32.36 18.77 1.85
C ASP A 237 -31.95 18.75 0.37
N TYR A 238 -32.11 17.61 -0.29
CA TYR A 238 -31.82 17.43 -1.71
C TYR A 238 -33.09 17.59 -2.53
N SER A 239 -32.98 18.20 -3.71
CA SER A 239 -34.07 18.32 -4.68
C SER A 239 -33.69 17.67 -6.01
N SER A 240 -34.41 16.63 -6.40
CA SER A 240 -34.36 16.06 -7.75
C SER A 240 -35.58 16.54 -8.55
N SER A 241 -35.40 16.75 -9.86
CA SER A 241 -36.49 17.15 -10.75
C SER A 241 -36.36 16.47 -12.10
N VAL A 242 -37.33 15.63 -12.43
CA VAL A 242 -37.48 15.03 -13.77
C VAL A 242 -38.59 15.74 -14.52
N SER A 243 -38.29 16.16 -15.74
CA SER A 243 -39.27 16.67 -16.70
C SER A 243 -39.29 15.75 -17.91
N LEU A 244 -40.43 15.13 -18.17
CA LEU A 244 -40.70 14.30 -19.34
C LEU A 244 -41.63 15.06 -20.29
N ALA A 245 -41.18 15.29 -21.52
CA ALA A 245 -42.02 15.81 -22.61
C ALA A 245 -41.85 14.93 -23.85
N VAL A 246 -42.87 14.12 -24.14
CA VAL A 246 -42.99 13.30 -25.35
C VAL A 246 -44.16 13.83 -26.17
N ASN A 247 -43.93 14.07 -27.45
CA ASN A 247 -45.00 14.35 -28.42
C ASN A 247 -44.91 13.33 -29.56
N PRO A 248 -46.05 12.82 -30.07
CA PRO A 248 -46.05 12.05 -31.32
C PRO A 248 -45.70 12.98 -32.49
N PRO A 249 -45.11 12.44 -33.59
CA PRO A 249 -44.77 13.22 -34.77
C PRO A 249 -46.04 13.61 -35.54
N TYR A 250 -46.59 14.80 -35.25
CA TYR A 250 -47.61 15.43 -36.07
C TYR A 250 -47.01 16.06 -37.32
N THR A 251 -47.49 15.60 -38.49
CA THR A 251 -47.54 16.45 -39.69
C THR A 251 -48.56 17.58 -39.47
N ALA A 252 -48.39 18.69 -40.18
CA ALA A 252 -49.22 19.90 -40.04
C ALA A 252 -50.73 19.62 -40.25
N PRO A 253 -51.61 20.45 -39.65
CA PRO A 253 -53.00 20.05 -39.39
C PRO A 253 -53.91 20.14 -40.63
N ASP A 254 -54.94 19.29 -40.66
CA ASP A 254 -56.15 19.64 -41.39
C ASP A 254 -56.84 20.80 -40.63
N CYS A 255 -56.96 21.95 -41.29
CA CYS A 255 -57.51 23.16 -40.70
C CYS A 255 -59.06 23.13 -40.63
N ALA A 256 -59.69 22.07 -41.13
CA ALA A 256 -61.13 21.90 -41.14
C ALA A 256 -61.63 20.93 -40.05
N TYR A 257 -62.06 21.47 -38.89
CA TYR A 257 -63.48 21.40 -38.52
C TYR A 257 -63.83 22.32 -37.33
N ARG A 258 -64.63 23.36 -37.59
CA ARG A 258 -65.32 24.15 -36.57
C ARG A 258 -66.77 23.67 -36.42
N SER A 259 -67.04 22.69 -35.56
CA SER A 259 -68.33 22.59 -34.82
C SER A 259 -68.43 21.38 -33.89
N GLY A 260 -68.65 21.60 -32.59
CA GLY A 260 -69.44 20.69 -31.75
C GLY A 260 -68.90 19.28 -31.48
N GLY A 261 -67.72 19.17 -30.85
CA GLY A 261 -67.24 17.90 -30.30
C GLY A 261 -65.81 18.02 -29.79
N ALA A 262 -65.59 17.87 -28.48
CA ALA A 262 -64.26 18.04 -27.89
C ALA A 262 -63.44 16.75 -27.99
N ILE A 263 -62.44 16.74 -28.88
CA ILE A 263 -61.33 15.78 -28.85
C ILE A 263 -60.08 16.52 -28.37
N TYR A 264 -60.03 16.83 -27.07
CA TYR A 264 -58.78 17.11 -26.38
C TYR A 264 -58.21 15.76 -25.90
N GLU A 265 -57.42 15.08 -26.72
CA GLU A 265 -56.51 14.08 -26.17
C GLU A 265 -55.47 14.81 -25.31
N LEU A 266 -55.33 14.40 -24.04
CA LEU A 266 -54.56 15.17 -23.07
C LEU A 266 -53.05 15.05 -23.34
N PHE A 267 -52.40 16.19 -23.56
CA PHE A 267 -50.95 16.32 -23.57
C PHE A 267 -50.34 15.81 -22.25
N ALA A 268 -49.48 14.79 -22.33
CA ALA A 268 -48.85 14.17 -21.17
C ALA A 268 -47.46 14.78 -20.84
N SER A 269 -47.41 16.09 -20.61
CA SER A 269 -46.20 16.76 -20.11
C SER A 269 -46.09 16.62 -18.58
N GLY A 270 -45.15 15.82 -18.09
CA GLY A 270 -45.00 15.53 -16.67
C GLY A 270 -43.70 16.06 -16.08
N SER A 271 -43.78 17.07 -15.21
CA SER A 271 -42.67 17.51 -14.36
C SER A 271 -42.88 17.02 -12.92
N SER A 272 -42.04 16.10 -12.46
CA SER A 272 -42.05 15.58 -11.08
C SER A 272 -40.80 16.08 -10.35
N SER A 273 -41.00 16.95 -9.35
CA SER A 273 -39.97 17.35 -8.40
C SER A 273 -40.13 16.57 -7.09
N THR A 274 -39.04 15.97 -6.62
CA THR A 274 -39.00 15.19 -5.38
C THR A 274 -37.95 15.79 -4.46
N SER A 275 -38.35 16.15 -3.25
CA SER A 275 -37.42 16.52 -2.17
C SER A 275 -37.06 15.30 -1.33
N THR A 276 -35.78 15.12 -1.04
CA THR A 276 -35.28 14.12 -0.08
C THR A 276 -34.63 14.86 1.08
N HIS A 277 -35.25 14.72 2.25
CA HIS A 277 -34.73 15.21 3.53
C HIS A 277 -33.96 14.08 4.23
N THR A 278 -32.77 14.36 4.76
CA THR A 278 -32.01 13.40 5.56
C THR A 278 -31.44 13.97 6.85
N GLU A 279 -31.46 13.16 7.91
CA GLU A 279 -30.72 13.40 9.15
C GLU A 279 -29.73 12.26 9.39
N THR A 280 -28.43 12.56 9.45
CA THR A 280 -27.34 11.57 9.60
C THR A 280 -26.49 11.88 10.83
N ASP A 281 -26.11 10.87 11.61
CA ASP A 281 -25.27 11.08 12.81
C ASP A 281 -23.89 11.69 12.46
N GLU A 282 -23.44 12.71 13.20
CA GLU A 282 -22.03 13.17 13.13
C GLU A 282 -21.15 12.19 13.94
N ILE A 283 -20.35 11.35 13.29
CA ILE A 283 -19.40 10.45 13.97
C ILE A 283 -17.99 11.05 13.97
N LEU A 284 -17.41 11.16 15.17
CA LEU A 284 -16.08 11.74 15.42
C LEU A 284 -15.29 10.85 16.38
N VAL A 285 -14.02 10.62 16.06
CA VAL A 285 -13.05 9.98 16.97
C VAL A 285 -12.81 10.91 18.15
N ASP A 286 -12.80 10.38 19.38
CA ASP A 286 -12.54 11.13 20.60
C ASP A 286 -11.12 10.83 21.11
N GLU A 287 -10.78 9.54 21.22
CA GLU A 287 -9.46 9.07 21.60
C GLU A 287 -9.12 7.72 20.95
N ILE A 288 -7.89 7.58 20.47
CA ILE A 288 -7.30 6.29 20.09
C ILE A 288 -6.35 5.86 21.20
N SER A 289 -6.51 4.65 21.72
CA SER A 289 -5.65 4.07 22.77
C SER A 289 -4.89 2.84 22.24
N TYR A 290 -3.61 2.74 22.60
CA TYR A 290 -2.72 1.65 22.18
C TYR A 290 -1.61 1.45 23.23
N ARG A 291 -0.85 0.36 23.14
CA ARG A 291 0.20 -0.02 24.12
C ARG A 291 1.25 1.07 24.42
N GLY A 292 1.50 1.98 23.48
CA GLY A 292 2.45 3.08 23.63
C GLY A 292 1.89 4.40 24.20
N GLY A 293 0.58 4.51 24.41
CA GLY A 293 -0.06 5.73 24.89
C GLY A 293 -1.43 6.00 24.25
N LYS A 294 -1.76 7.28 24.05
CA LYS A 294 -3.06 7.67 23.48
C LYS A 294 -3.01 8.92 22.60
N VAL A 295 -3.93 9.02 21.66
CA VAL A 295 -4.11 10.15 20.75
C VAL A 295 -5.51 10.72 20.95
N SER A 296 -5.60 11.91 21.56
CA SER A 296 -6.88 12.58 21.83
C SER A 296 -7.19 13.61 20.74
N PHE A 297 -8.44 13.69 20.29
CA PHE A 297 -8.91 14.60 19.23
C PHE A 297 -9.83 15.67 19.81
N SER A 298 -9.52 16.94 19.57
CA SER A 298 -10.27 18.09 20.10
C SER A 298 -10.96 18.85 18.99
N TYR A 299 -12.20 19.28 19.22
CA TYR A 299 -13.09 19.84 18.21
C TYR A 299 -13.59 21.25 18.55
N MET A 300 -13.93 22.02 17.52
CA MET A 300 -14.59 23.33 17.62
C MET A 300 -15.86 23.36 16.76
N TYR A 301 -16.76 24.31 17.03
CA TYR A 301 -18.01 24.44 16.25
C TYR A 301 -17.78 25.03 14.85
N ARG A 302 -18.65 24.66 13.91
CA ARG A 302 -18.68 25.16 12.53
C ARG A 302 -20.08 25.60 12.10
N ILE A 303 -20.16 26.37 11.00
CA ILE A 303 -21.40 27.00 10.51
C ILE A 303 -21.84 26.57 9.09
N ASP A 304 -21.03 25.77 8.41
CA ASP A 304 -21.26 25.31 7.04
C ASP A 304 -22.17 24.09 6.95
N LEU A 305 -22.39 23.37 8.04
CA LEU A 305 -23.31 22.24 8.15
C LEU A 305 -24.55 22.62 8.96
N ARG A 306 -25.73 22.16 8.52
CA ARG A 306 -26.99 22.35 9.23
C ARG A 306 -27.22 21.20 10.18
N THR A 307 -27.72 21.50 11.38
CA THR A 307 -28.04 20.53 12.44
C THR A 307 -29.32 20.94 13.17
N ASN A 308 -29.88 20.02 13.96
CA ASN A 308 -30.93 20.36 14.94
C ASN A 308 -30.28 20.64 16.30
N GLY A 309 -30.37 21.88 16.78
CA GLY A 309 -29.86 22.30 18.09
C GLY A 309 -28.36 22.60 18.09
N THR A 310 -27.52 21.65 18.51
CA THR A 310 -26.07 21.84 18.66
C THR A 310 -25.38 21.96 17.29
N PRO A 311 -24.47 22.93 17.05
CA PRO A 311 -23.72 23.01 15.80
C PRO A 311 -22.83 21.78 15.58
N ALA A 312 -22.58 21.46 14.30
CA ALA A 312 -21.61 20.45 13.88
C ALA A 312 -20.17 20.81 14.31
N SER A 313 -19.25 19.87 14.13
CA SER A 313 -17.87 19.95 14.62
C SER A 313 -16.82 19.97 13.50
N SER A 314 -15.71 20.69 13.73
CA SER A 314 -14.47 20.62 12.96
C SER A 314 -13.29 20.29 13.89
N LEU A 315 -12.29 19.58 13.36
CA LEU A 315 -11.14 19.09 14.14
C LEU A 315 -10.17 20.24 14.40
N ASN A 316 -10.14 20.75 15.64
CA ASN A 316 -9.31 21.87 16.07
C ASN A 316 -7.85 21.43 16.29
N ASN A 317 -7.63 20.33 17.02
CA ASN A 317 -6.29 19.80 17.23
C ASN A 317 -6.27 18.30 17.58
N ILE A 318 -5.08 17.71 17.45
CA ILE A 318 -4.75 16.33 17.82
C ILE A 318 -3.61 16.39 18.85
N THR A 319 -3.73 15.67 19.97
CA THR A 319 -2.67 15.59 20.99
C THR A 319 -2.28 14.14 21.26
N ILE A 320 -1.03 13.79 20.96
CA ILE A 320 -0.42 12.49 21.24
C ILE A 320 0.25 12.53 22.61
N ARG A 321 -0.03 11.54 23.46
CA ARG A 321 0.56 11.39 24.81
C ARG A 321 1.15 10.00 25.03
N ASN A 322 2.21 9.91 25.80
CA ASN A 322 2.75 8.64 26.30
C ASN A 322 1.89 8.09 27.47
N ASN A 323 2.25 6.91 27.97
CA ASN A 323 1.57 6.28 29.11
C ASN A 323 1.73 7.07 30.43
N GLN A 324 2.75 7.92 30.53
CA GLN A 324 2.96 8.89 31.61
C GLN A 324 2.13 10.19 31.42
N ASN A 325 1.24 10.24 30.43
CA ASN A 325 0.36 11.36 30.08
C ASN A 325 1.09 12.66 29.65
N ALA A 326 2.40 12.60 29.39
CA ALA A 326 3.17 13.71 28.81
C ALA A 326 2.89 13.84 27.31
N ILE A 327 2.83 15.07 26.81
CA ILE A 327 2.55 15.36 25.40
C ILE A 327 3.82 15.10 24.56
N ILE A 328 3.70 14.19 23.59
CA ILE A 328 4.74 13.87 22.59
C ILE A 328 4.65 14.82 21.39
N LYS A 329 3.43 15.07 20.91
CA LYS A 329 3.15 15.80 19.68
C LYS A 329 1.79 16.47 19.78
N TYR A 330 1.73 17.74 19.39
CA TYR A 330 0.51 18.51 19.23
C TYR A 330 0.40 18.95 17.78
N ILE A 331 -0.78 18.79 17.18
CA ILE A 331 -1.06 19.18 15.79
C ILE A 331 -2.29 20.09 15.82
N GLY A 332 -2.13 21.36 15.44
CA GLY A 332 -3.22 22.33 15.36
C GLY A 332 -3.64 22.62 13.91
N LEU A 333 -4.93 22.89 13.71
CA LEU A 333 -5.53 23.12 12.40
C LEU A 333 -6.31 24.45 12.43
N ASP A 334 -5.89 25.43 11.62
CA ASP A 334 -6.55 26.75 11.55
C ASP A 334 -7.48 26.84 10.34
N TYR A 335 -8.71 27.32 10.55
CA TYR A 335 -9.76 27.35 9.54
C TYR A 335 -10.26 28.75 9.19
N SER A 336 -10.88 28.86 8.02
CA SER A 336 -11.83 29.90 7.64
C SER A 336 -12.96 29.27 6.82
N TYR A 337 -13.66 30.04 5.99
CA TYR A 337 -14.72 29.53 5.11
C TYR A 337 -14.54 30.05 3.69
N PHE A 338 -14.89 29.22 2.71
CA PHE A 338 -15.32 29.70 1.41
C PHE A 338 -16.72 30.30 1.53
N TYR A 339 -16.98 31.40 0.82
CA TYR A 339 -18.28 32.09 0.82
C TYR A 339 -18.90 32.13 -0.58
N SER A 340 -20.23 32.23 -0.63
CA SER A 340 -21.02 32.30 -1.86
C SER A 340 -21.53 33.72 -2.17
N PRO A 341 -21.76 34.09 -3.44
CA PRO A 341 -22.20 35.44 -3.82
C PRO A 341 -23.49 35.87 -3.13
N GLY A 342 -23.46 37.05 -2.47
CA GLY A 342 -24.62 37.62 -1.77
C GLY A 342 -25.14 36.83 -0.55
N GLY A 343 -24.49 35.73 -0.18
CA GLY A 343 -24.93 34.84 0.89
C GLY A 343 -24.44 35.28 2.28
N GLY A 344 -25.32 35.15 3.29
CA GLY A 344 -24.92 35.28 4.70
C GLY A 344 -24.16 34.06 5.21
N SER A 345 -23.50 34.19 6.37
CA SER A 345 -22.76 33.12 7.05
C SER A 345 -23.68 32.00 7.55
N ASN A 346 -24.04 31.06 6.66
CA ASN A 346 -24.93 29.95 6.95
C ASN A 346 -24.58 28.68 6.15
N ALA A 347 -25.20 27.57 6.54
CA ALA A 347 -24.95 26.23 6.00
C ALA A 347 -25.35 26.00 4.53
N ILE A 348 -25.87 27.00 3.81
CA ILE A 348 -26.08 26.94 2.36
C ILE A 348 -24.96 27.69 1.60
N ASN A 349 -24.45 28.77 2.19
CA ASN A 349 -23.57 29.71 1.49
C ASN A 349 -22.10 29.62 1.92
N THR A 350 -21.77 28.75 2.90
CA THR A 350 -20.40 28.54 3.38
C THR A 350 -19.96 27.08 3.20
N ARG A 351 -18.63 26.87 3.11
CA ARG A 351 -17.94 25.57 3.16
C ARG A 351 -16.63 25.74 3.94
N LEU A 352 -16.33 24.85 4.88
CA LEU A 352 -15.14 24.95 5.75
C LEU A 352 -13.82 24.90 4.96
N LYS A 353 -12.92 25.85 5.19
CA LYS A 353 -11.62 25.96 4.51
C LYS A 353 -10.49 25.79 5.51
N LEU A 354 -9.67 24.75 5.35
CA LEU A 354 -8.44 24.57 6.14
C LEU A 354 -7.35 25.50 5.59
N ASN A 355 -6.89 26.46 6.39
CA ASN A 355 -5.88 27.44 5.95
C ASN A 355 -4.45 26.96 6.24
N LYS A 356 -4.26 26.30 7.38
CA LYS A 356 -2.94 26.00 7.95
C LYS A 356 -2.98 24.77 8.84
N LEU A 357 -1.90 24.00 8.86
CA LEU A 357 -1.65 22.92 9.83
C LEU A 357 -0.26 23.07 10.43
N TYR A 358 -0.16 23.12 11.75
CA TYR A 358 1.10 23.37 12.48
C TYR A 358 1.37 22.31 13.54
N VAL A 359 2.65 22.10 13.87
CA VAL A 359 3.09 21.03 14.79
C VAL A 359 3.88 21.63 15.96
N ASN A 360 3.39 21.42 17.18
CA ASN A 360 3.84 21.95 18.48
C ASN A 360 3.85 23.49 18.62
N THR A 361 4.38 24.20 17.63
CA THR A 361 4.53 25.66 17.62
C THR A 361 3.88 26.24 16.36
N ASN A 362 3.42 27.48 16.45
CA ASN A 362 2.64 28.10 15.37
C ASN A 362 3.53 28.78 14.28
N SER A 363 4.86 28.66 14.39
CA SER A 363 5.85 29.32 13.53
C SER A 363 6.18 28.54 12.25
N ASN A 364 6.23 27.21 12.30
CA ASN A 364 6.53 26.36 11.15
C ASN A 364 5.30 25.49 10.83
N ALA A 365 4.76 25.61 9.62
CA ALA A 365 3.45 25.06 9.29
C ALA A 365 3.26 24.80 7.79
N TYR A 366 2.36 23.87 7.48
CA TYR A 366 1.80 23.74 6.14
C TYR A 366 0.79 24.86 5.93
N HIS A 367 0.85 25.55 4.78
CA HIS A 367 -0.15 26.55 4.39
C HIS A 367 -0.82 26.15 3.07
N PHE A 368 -2.14 26.21 3.06
CA PHE A 368 -2.98 25.74 1.96
C PHE A 368 -3.66 26.94 1.28
N ILE A 369 -3.28 27.20 0.02
CA ILE A 369 -3.86 28.28 -0.80
C ILE A 369 -4.71 27.66 -1.90
N TYR A 370 -5.91 28.18 -2.11
CA TYR A 370 -6.90 27.59 -3.02
C TYR A 370 -7.18 28.47 -4.25
N ASN A 371 -7.83 27.90 -5.26
CA ASN A 371 -8.34 28.63 -6.42
C ASN A 371 -9.61 29.42 -6.06
N GLU A 372 -9.42 30.62 -5.51
CA GLU A 372 -10.49 31.55 -5.11
C GLU A 372 -10.65 32.70 -6.14
N GLN A 373 -10.46 32.41 -7.44
CA GLN A 373 -10.68 33.36 -8.55
C GLN A 373 -12.11 33.96 -8.57
N SER A 374 -13.08 33.24 -8.03
CA SER A 374 -14.43 33.75 -7.76
C SER A 374 -15.03 33.01 -6.56
N GLN A 375 -16.06 33.59 -5.96
CA GLN A 375 -16.82 32.97 -4.88
C GLN A 375 -17.51 31.67 -5.35
N LEU A 376 -17.59 30.67 -4.47
CA LEU A 376 -18.17 29.37 -4.80
C LEU A 376 -19.70 29.47 -4.93
N PRO A 377 -20.36 28.63 -5.74
CA PRO A 377 -21.83 28.61 -5.79
C PRO A 377 -22.43 28.17 -4.44
N PRO A 378 -23.61 28.68 -4.05
CA PRO A 378 -24.37 28.14 -2.92
C PRO A 378 -24.66 26.64 -3.09
N LYS A 379 -24.88 25.92 -1.99
CA LYS A 379 -25.25 24.48 -1.96
C LYS A 379 -26.73 24.26 -2.31
N THR A 380 -27.19 24.83 -3.42
CA THR A 380 -28.58 24.76 -3.91
C THR A 380 -28.62 24.54 -5.42
N ASN A 381 -29.47 23.62 -5.86
CA ASN A 381 -29.63 23.31 -7.28
C ASN A 381 -30.74 24.15 -7.92
N THR A 382 -30.35 25.17 -8.70
CA THR A 382 -31.28 26.05 -9.45
C THR A 382 -31.44 25.65 -10.92
N TYR A 383 -30.56 24.78 -11.46
CA TYR A 383 -30.40 24.55 -12.91
C TYR A 383 -30.08 23.09 -13.31
N GLY A 384 -30.37 22.11 -12.44
CA GLY A 384 -30.02 20.70 -12.61
C GLY A 384 -28.61 20.36 -12.09
N LYS A 385 -27.60 21.15 -12.49
CA LYS A 385 -26.17 20.79 -12.47
C LYS A 385 -25.63 20.09 -11.21
N TYR A 386 -24.99 18.94 -11.42
CA TYR A 386 -24.16 18.25 -10.42
C TYR A 386 -22.82 18.96 -10.11
N TYR A 387 -22.03 19.31 -11.13
CA TYR A 387 -20.77 20.07 -10.99
C TYR A 387 -20.99 21.59 -11.06
N ALA A 388 -20.13 22.36 -10.38
CA ALA A 388 -20.08 23.80 -10.54
C ALA A 388 -19.68 24.18 -11.98
N SER A 389 -20.21 25.30 -12.51
CA SER A 389 -19.91 25.77 -13.88
C SER A 389 -18.42 26.07 -14.15
N ASN A 390 -17.62 26.22 -13.10
CA ASN A 390 -16.17 26.01 -13.14
C ASN A 390 -15.81 25.05 -11.98
N PRO A 391 -15.49 23.77 -12.25
CA PRO A 391 -15.19 22.79 -11.22
C PRO A 391 -13.79 22.95 -10.61
N THR A 392 -12.92 23.84 -11.12
CA THR A 392 -11.59 24.08 -10.53
C THR A 392 -11.61 25.08 -9.37
N LEU A 393 -12.75 25.73 -9.09
CA LEU A 393 -12.88 26.65 -7.96
C LEU A 393 -12.81 25.92 -6.61
N GLY A 394 -12.11 26.50 -5.64
CA GLY A 394 -11.90 25.88 -4.33
C GLY A 394 -10.89 24.72 -4.31
N LEU A 395 -10.27 24.37 -5.45
CA LEU A 395 -9.19 23.37 -5.48
C LEU A 395 -7.87 23.94 -4.90
N LEU A 396 -7.06 23.09 -4.28
CA LEU A 396 -5.78 23.44 -3.67
C LEU A 396 -4.77 23.90 -4.73
N LYS A 397 -4.48 25.20 -4.81
CA LYS A 397 -3.56 25.81 -5.78
C LYS A 397 -2.10 25.82 -5.32
N LYS A 398 -1.82 25.99 -4.02
CA LYS A 398 -0.47 25.86 -3.45
C LYS A 398 -0.47 25.14 -2.11
N LEU A 399 0.54 24.31 -1.90
CA LEU A 399 0.92 23.71 -0.63
C LEU A 399 2.31 24.22 -0.23
N TYR A 400 2.40 25.11 0.75
CA TYR A 400 3.69 25.49 1.34
C TYR A 400 4.12 24.46 2.38
N TYR A 401 5.40 24.12 2.39
CA TYR A 401 5.97 23.19 3.36
C TYR A 401 6.52 23.92 4.59
N PRO A 402 6.38 23.35 5.80
CA PRO A 402 6.99 23.88 7.02
C PRO A 402 8.52 24.10 6.97
N THR A 403 9.22 23.39 6.08
CA THR A 403 10.66 23.54 5.79
C THR A 403 11.01 24.79 5.00
N GLY A 404 10.00 25.49 4.45
CA GLY A 404 10.18 26.34 3.28
C GLY A 404 10.04 25.51 1.99
N GLY A 405 9.97 26.23 0.86
CA GLY A 405 9.55 25.67 -0.42
C GLY A 405 8.05 25.43 -0.48
N TYR A 406 7.54 25.16 -1.69
CA TYR A 406 6.11 24.89 -1.91
C TYR A 406 5.86 24.14 -3.22
N THR A 407 4.68 23.54 -3.35
CA THR A 407 4.20 22.94 -4.60
C THR A 407 2.98 23.70 -5.10
N GLU A 408 2.97 24.04 -6.39
CA GLU A 408 1.82 24.58 -7.11
C GLU A 408 1.09 23.46 -7.87
N PHE A 409 -0.23 23.57 -7.92
CA PHE A 409 -1.10 22.71 -8.71
C PHE A 409 -1.91 23.58 -9.67
N GLU A 410 -1.83 23.26 -10.96
CA GLU A 410 -2.70 23.83 -11.98
C GLU A 410 -3.64 22.75 -12.47
N TYR A 411 -4.94 23.06 -12.56
CA TYR A 411 -5.99 22.14 -12.98
C TYR A 411 -6.71 22.67 -14.22
N GLU A 412 -7.20 21.75 -15.03
CA GLU A 412 -8.15 22.03 -16.11
C GLU A 412 -9.43 21.20 -15.92
N THR A 413 -10.45 21.43 -16.74
CA THR A 413 -11.70 20.70 -16.67
C THR A 413 -11.59 19.34 -17.37
N HIS A 414 -12.36 18.35 -16.93
CA HIS A 414 -12.50 17.11 -17.70
C HIS A 414 -13.15 17.40 -19.07
N ILE A 415 -12.49 16.93 -20.13
CA ILE A 415 -13.01 16.92 -21.51
C ILE A 415 -13.24 15.46 -21.92
N GLY A 416 -14.47 14.98 -21.76
CA GLY A 416 -14.90 13.65 -22.20
C GLY A 416 -15.59 13.67 -23.56
N ARG A 417 -15.54 12.55 -24.28
CA ARG A 417 -16.39 12.26 -25.45
C ARG A 417 -17.44 11.22 -25.09
N SER A 418 -18.69 11.45 -25.51
CA SER A 418 -19.71 10.40 -25.60
C SER A 418 -19.59 9.65 -26.94
N ASP A 419 -20.22 8.48 -27.00
CA ASP A 419 -20.53 7.77 -28.24
C ASP A 419 -21.54 8.55 -29.11
N GLN A 420 -22.49 9.24 -28.47
CA GLN A 420 -23.54 10.04 -29.11
C GLN A 420 -23.16 11.53 -29.22
N TYR A 421 -22.16 11.81 -30.08
CA TYR A 421 -21.95 13.08 -30.79
C TYR A 421 -21.79 14.40 -30.01
N MET A 422 -21.66 14.40 -28.68
CA MET A 422 -21.64 15.64 -27.89
C MET A 422 -20.49 15.69 -26.87
N PHE A 423 -19.73 16.78 -26.91
CA PHE A 423 -18.75 17.11 -25.89
C PHE A 423 -19.47 17.63 -24.64
N LEU A 424 -19.24 17.00 -23.49
CA LEU A 424 -19.78 17.43 -22.20
C LEU A 424 -18.66 18.02 -21.34
N GLU A 425 -18.45 19.33 -21.48
CA GLU A 425 -17.48 20.09 -20.71
C GLU A 425 -17.90 20.22 -19.23
N ASN A 426 -16.91 20.44 -18.34
CA ASN A 426 -17.09 20.74 -16.91
C ASN A 426 -17.55 19.55 -16.02
N LYS A 427 -17.35 18.31 -16.45
CA LYS A 427 -17.58 17.10 -15.63
C LYS A 427 -16.46 16.83 -14.59
N GLY A 428 -16.17 17.82 -13.75
CA GLY A 428 -15.08 17.77 -12.75
C GLY A 428 -13.75 18.33 -13.27
N ALA A 429 -12.68 18.11 -12.52
CA ALA A 429 -11.34 18.66 -12.79
C ALA A 429 -10.25 17.57 -12.85
N ARG A 430 -9.19 17.85 -13.62
CA ARG A 430 -7.96 17.03 -13.73
C ARG A 430 -6.71 17.89 -13.55
N ILE A 431 -5.62 17.30 -13.08
CA ILE A 431 -4.33 17.98 -12.93
C ILE A 431 -3.72 18.28 -14.31
N LEU A 432 -3.32 19.52 -14.55
CA LEU A 432 -2.62 19.97 -15.77
C LEU A 432 -1.11 20.11 -15.51
N ARG A 433 -0.73 20.67 -14.35
CA ARG A 433 0.67 20.79 -13.92
C ARG A 433 0.84 20.63 -12.42
N ILE A 434 1.98 20.08 -12.03
CA ILE A 434 2.55 20.16 -10.69
C ILE A 434 3.91 20.84 -10.81
N ILE A 435 4.16 21.86 -9.99
CA ILE A 435 5.38 22.69 -10.03
C ILE A 435 5.96 22.73 -8.62
N ASN A 436 7.15 22.16 -8.43
CA ASN A 436 7.85 22.15 -7.15
C ASN A 436 8.82 23.35 -7.09
N LYS A 437 8.74 24.12 -6.00
CA LYS A 437 9.40 25.41 -5.82
C LYS A 437 10.28 25.42 -4.56
N GLU A 438 11.48 25.96 -4.70
CA GLU A 438 12.42 26.20 -3.60
C GLU A 438 12.01 27.40 -2.73
N ILE A 439 12.71 27.57 -1.60
CA ILE A 439 12.52 28.69 -0.65
C ILE A 439 12.67 30.05 -1.35
N ASP A 440 13.58 30.17 -2.32
CA ASP A 440 13.85 31.37 -3.11
C ASP A 440 12.88 31.57 -4.30
N ASN A 441 11.86 30.72 -4.43
CA ASN A 441 10.90 30.65 -5.55
C ASN A 441 11.49 30.21 -6.91
N SER A 442 12.75 29.73 -6.95
CA SER A 442 13.27 29.02 -8.13
C SER A 442 12.49 27.71 -8.37
N THR A 443 12.45 27.25 -9.62
CA THR A 443 11.72 26.03 -10.00
C THR A 443 12.63 24.81 -9.90
N LEU A 444 12.31 23.90 -8.98
CA LEU A 444 13.03 22.62 -8.82
C LEU A 444 12.58 21.60 -9.88
N GLN A 445 11.28 21.51 -10.13
CA GLN A 445 10.70 20.53 -11.06
C GLN A 445 9.36 21.04 -11.61
N VAL A 446 9.06 20.69 -12.87
CA VAL A 446 7.71 20.76 -13.46
C VAL A 446 7.32 19.35 -13.91
N THR A 447 6.08 18.95 -13.66
CA THR A 447 5.45 17.76 -14.24
C THR A 447 4.16 18.20 -14.92
N ARG A 448 4.06 18.01 -16.24
CA ARG A 448 2.94 18.49 -17.06
C ARG A 448 2.19 17.32 -17.70
N PHE A 449 0.87 17.33 -17.61
CA PHE A 449 0.00 16.25 -18.08
C PHE A 449 -0.67 16.64 -19.41
N ASP A 450 -0.84 15.67 -20.30
CA ASP A 450 -1.57 15.81 -21.58
C ASP A 450 -2.50 14.61 -21.77
N TYR A 451 -3.79 14.90 -21.86
CA TYR A 451 -4.90 13.96 -21.99
C TYR A 451 -5.46 13.94 -23.41
N THR A 452 -4.58 14.05 -24.40
CA THR A 452 -4.93 13.96 -25.82
C THR A 452 -4.18 12.84 -26.53
N LYS A 453 -4.78 12.32 -27.60
CA LYS A 453 -4.25 11.26 -28.46
C LYS A 453 -4.33 11.66 -29.94
N PRO A 454 -3.53 11.04 -30.83
CA PRO A 454 -3.57 11.32 -32.26
C PRO A 454 -4.93 11.04 -32.92
N SER A 455 -5.21 11.76 -34.00
CA SER A 455 -6.36 11.57 -34.89
C SER A 455 -6.02 12.11 -36.28
N GLY A 456 -6.75 11.69 -37.32
CA GLY A 456 -6.50 12.12 -38.70
C GLY A 456 -6.53 13.64 -38.93
N ASN A 457 -7.19 14.39 -38.02
CA ASN A 457 -7.29 15.85 -38.06
C ASN A 457 -6.50 16.56 -36.92
N GLY A 458 -5.56 15.89 -36.25
CA GLY A 458 -4.70 16.49 -35.20
C GLY A 458 -4.62 15.67 -33.90
N ARG A 459 -4.77 16.34 -32.74
CA ARG A 459 -4.91 15.67 -31.42
C ARG A 459 -6.30 15.94 -30.85
N VAL A 460 -6.85 14.95 -30.14
CA VAL A 460 -8.20 14.94 -29.56
C VAL A 460 -8.17 14.33 -28.17
N SER A 461 -9.08 14.72 -27.27
CA SER A 461 -9.10 14.16 -25.90
C SER A 461 -9.16 12.62 -25.89
N SER A 462 -8.30 11.97 -25.10
CA SER A 462 -8.37 10.54 -24.78
C SER A 462 -9.48 10.21 -23.78
N GLY A 463 -10.19 11.23 -23.28
CA GLY A 463 -11.26 11.11 -22.30
C GLY A 463 -12.54 10.51 -22.86
N LEU A 464 -13.06 9.51 -22.16
CA LEU A 464 -14.40 8.95 -22.35
C LEU A 464 -15.25 9.23 -21.11
N ASP A 465 -16.50 9.62 -21.35
CA ASP A 465 -17.55 9.68 -20.32
C ASP A 465 -18.01 8.23 -20.09
N LEU A 466 -17.57 7.62 -18.99
CA LEU A 466 -17.78 6.20 -18.67
C LEU A 466 -19.24 5.90 -18.38
N SER A 467 -19.86 6.76 -17.57
CA SER A 467 -21.24 6.63 -17.08
C SER A 467 -22.07 7.84 -17.53
N PRO A 468 -22.33 8.01 -18.84
CA PRO A 468 -22.97 9.19 -19.39
C PRO A 468 -24.32 9.53 -18.75
N SER A 469 -24.46 10.79 -18.37
CA SER A 469 -25.66 11.34 -17.77
C SER A 469 -26.73 11.60 -18.83
N LEU A 470 -27.94 11.06 -18.63
CA LEU A 470 -29.05 11.22 -19.57
C LEU A 470 -29.51 12.68 -19.67
N HIS A 471 -29.11 13.34 -20.75
CA HIS A 471 -29.57 14.66 -21.19
C HIS A 471 -30.16 14.55 -22.61
N SER A 472 -31.31 15.18 -22.86
CA SER A 472 -32.00 15.18 -24.16
C SER A 472 -31.68 16.38 -25.04
N PHE A 473 -31.65 16.20 -26.37
CA PHE A 473 -31.24 17.23 -27.34
C PHE A 473 -32.22 17.35 -28.54
N PRO A 474 -32.37 18.56 -29.13
CA PRO A 474 -33.58 19.05 -29.83
C PRO A 474 -34.06 18.28 -31.09
N SER A 475 -35.34 17.90 -31.13
CA SER A 475 -36.12 17.61 -32.35
C SER A 475 -37.11 18.74 -32.65
N ALA A 476 -37.22 19.20 -33.92
CA ALA A 476 -37.74 20.59 -34.37
C ALA A 476 -38.64 20.09 -35.64
N SER A 477 -39.88 20.62 -35.88
CA SER A 477 -40.71 20.44 -37.11
C SER A 477 -41.65 21.63 -37.55
N TYR A 478 -41.58 22.13 -38.80
CA TYR A 478 -42.43 23.26 -39.31
C TYR A 478 -43.89 22.86 -39.66
N GLY A 479 -44.83 23.83 -39.63
CA GLY A 479 -46.20 23.82 -40.16
C GLY A 479 -46.69 25.24 -40.51
N ASN A 480 -47.91 25.44 -41.03
CA ASN A 480 -48.43 26.78 -41.40
C ASN A 480 -49.97 26.88 -41.26
N CYS A 481 -50.48 28.05 -40.88
CA CYS A 481 -51.89 28.46 -41.04
C CYS A 481 -51.94 29.85 -41.68
N ASP A 482 -52.81 30.02 -42.69
CA ASP A 482 -53.14 31.28 -43.38
C ASP A 482 -51.94 32.21 -43.74
N GLY A 483 -50.77 31.61 -43.99
CA GLY A 483 -49.57 32.30 -44.49
C GLY A 483 -48.39 32.40 -43.52
N ILE A 484 -48.50 31.89 -42.29
CA ILE A 484 -47.43 31.99 -41.26
C ILE A 484 -46.85 30.60 -40.93
N ASN A 485 -45.54 30.42 -41.13
CA ASN A 485 -44.84 29.17 -40.79
C ASN A 485 -44.49 29.09 -39.28
N PHE A 486 -45.12 28.18 -38.53
CA PHE A 486 -44.79 27.83 -37.13
C PHE A 486 -43.86 26.61 -37.04
N ILE A 487 -43.09 26.45 -35.95
CA ILE A 487 -42.13 25.35 -35.78
C ILE A 487 -42.22 24.69 -34.39
N PHE A 488 -42.46 23.38 -34.36
CA PHE A 488 -42.71 22.56 -33.18
C PHE A 488 -41.44 21.84 -32.72
N TYR A 489 -40.78 22.30 -31.66
CA TYR A 489 -39.55 21.65 -31.19
C TYR A 489 -39.67 21.08 -29.77
N TYR A 490 -39.47 19.76 -29.65
CA TYR A 490 -39.62 18.97 -28.43
C TYR A 490 -38.55 17.87 -28.30
N SER A 491 -37.89 17.85 -27.15
CA SER A 491 -37.15 16.71 -26.60
C SER A 491 -36.72 17.11 -25.19
N ARG A 492 -37.38 16.63 -24.14
CA ARG A 492 -36.96 16.91 -22.76
C ARG A 492 -37.01 15.68 -21.88
N ILE A 493 -35.80 15.28 -21.45
CA ILE A 493 -35.46 14.34 -20.38
C ILE A 493 -34.18 14.87 -19.73
N PHE A 494 -34.22 15.04 -18.40
CA PHE A 494 -33.04 15.29 -17.57
C PHE A 494 -32.96 14.19 -16.51
N SER A 495 -31.76 13.70 -16.23
CA SER A 495 -31.49 12.76 -15.13
C SER A 495 -30.35 13.26 -14.24
N GLU A 496 -30.49 14.47 -13.68
CA GLU A 496 -29.62 14.92 -12.58
C GLU A 496 -30.17 14.40 -11.25
N ASN A 497 -30.16 13.06 -11.13
CA ASN A 497 -30.19 12.40 -9.84
C ASN A 497 -28.99 12.88 -9.02
N ILE A 498 -29.16 12.99 -7.69
CA ILE A 498 -28.05 13.21 -6.77
C ILE A 498 -27.29 11.90 -6.62
N LEU A 499 -26.62 11.45 -7.69
CA LEU A 499 -25.75 10.28 -7.76
C LEU A 499 -24.29 10.75 -7.92
N PRO A 500 -23.63 11.21 -6.84
CA PRO A 500 -22.21 10.93 -6.66
C PRO A 500 -21.92 9.46 -6.93
N SER A 501 -20.93 9.22 -7.79
CA SER A 501 -19.87 8.23 -7.60
C SER A 501 -20.17 6.81 -7.10
N GLU A 502 -21.41 6.26 -7.23
CA GLU A 502 -21.66 4.81 -7.09
C GLU A 502 -20.62 3.98 -7.88
N TYR A 503 -20.12 4.55 -8.97
CA TYR A 503 -19.10 4.01 -9.88
C TYR A 503 -17.83 4.88 -10.02
N GLY A 504 -17.63 5.90 -9.17
CA GLY A 504 -16.39 6.72 -9.14
C GLY A 504 -16.40 7.99 -9.99
N ASN A 505 -15.24 8.38 -10.54
CA ASN A 505 -15.12 9.52 -11.46
C ASN A 505 -15.82 9.17 -12.79
N PRO A 506 -16.73 10.03 -13.33
CA PRO A 506 -17.39 9.77 -14.60
C PRO A 506 -16.45 9.75 -15.82
N ASN A 507 -15.22 10.28 -15.72
CA ASN A 507 -14.27 10.31 -16.83
C ASN A 507 -13.07 9.38 -16.60
N GLY A 508 -12.67 8.65 -17.65
CA GLY A 508 -11.40 7.93 -17.73
C GLY A 508 -10.66 8.25 -19.03
N TYR A 509 -9.33 8.12 -19.03
CA TYR A 509 -8.44 8.45 -20.15
C TYR A 509 -7.72 7.22 -20.70
N ASP A 510 -7.82 6.92 -22.01
CA ASP A 510 -7.14 5.75 -22.59
C ASP A 510 -5.68 5.97 -23.02
N GLU A 511 -5.25 7.22 -23.11
CA GLU A 511 -3.86 7.66 -23.32
C GLU A 511 -3.59 8.88 -22.42
N VAL A 512 -2.51 8.85 -21.63
CA VAL A 512 -2.06 10.00 -20.84
C VAL A 512 -0.55 10.17 -21.01
N THR A 513 -0.13 11.34 -21.49
CA THR A 513 1.30 11.70 -21.57
C THR A 513 1.70 12.57 -20.39
N VAL A 514 2.76 12.19 -19.69
CA VAL A 514 3.39 12.96 -18.61
C VAL A 514 4.74 13.47 -19.11
N TYR A 515 4.87 14.79 -19.22
CA TYR A 515 6.11 15.47 -19.60
C TYR A 515 6.91 15.83 -18.34
N HIS A 516 8.20 15.53 -18.35
CA HIS A 516 9.12 15.78 -17.24
C HIS A 516 9.90 17.06 -17.57
N GLY A 517 9.54 18.16 -16.90
CA GLY A 517 9.85 19.52 -17.32
C GLY A 517 8.72 20.20 -18.11
N GLU A 518 8.82 21.52 -18.29
CA GLU A 518 7.82 22.38 -18.92
C GLU A 518 7.51 21.96 -20.37
N ASN A 519 8.52 21.46 -21.07
CA ASN A 519 8.46 20.98 -22.47
C ASN A 519 8.97 19.54 -22.61
N GLY A 520 9.07 18.78 -21.52
CA GLY A 520 9.67 17.44 -21.52
C GLY A 520 11.18 17.43 -21.74
N GLU A 521 11.90 18.47 -21.32
CA GLU A 521 13.37 18.54 -21.31
C GLU A 521 14.04 17.34 -20.62
N ASN A 522 13.42 16.78 -19.57
CA ASN A 522 13.87 15.56 -18.89
C ASN A 522 13.16 14.29 -19.44
N GLY A 523 12.64 14.36 -20.68
CA GLY A 523 11.88 13.29 -21.33
C GLY A 523 10.37 13.35 -21.06
N LYS A 524 9.69 12.26 -21.41
CA LYS A 524 8.25 12.05 -21.13
C LYS A 524 7.94 10.56 -20.95
N SER A 525 6.84 10.27 -20.28
CA SER A 525 6.20 8.93 -20.23
C SER A 525 4.83 9.00 -20.89
N THR A 526 4.41 7.97 -21.62
CA THR A 526 3.03 7.80 -22.10
C THR A 526 2.43 6.54 -21.49
N TYR A 527 1.25 6.65 -20.90
CA TYR A 527 0.52 5.56 -20.26
C TYR A 527 -0.77 5.27 -21.03
N TYR A 528 -1.03 3.99 -21.30
CA TYR A 528 -2.21 3.53 -22.03
C TYR A 528 -3.08 2.68 -21.12
N TYR A 529 -4.35 3.04 -21.00
CA TYR A 529 -5.27 2.41 -20.04
C TYR A 529 -6.47 1.77 -20.72
N ARG A 530 -6.98 0.70 -20.10
CA ARG A 530 -8.25 0.12 -20.48
C ARG A 530 -9.39 1.06 -20.09
N ASN A 531 -10.19 1.46 -21.08
CA ASN A 531 -11.19 2.51 -20.94
C ASN A 531 -12.41 2.19 -21.83
N VAL A 532 -13.44 1.58 -21.26
CA VAL A 532 -14.64 1.15 -22.00
C VAL A 532 -15.88 1.79 -21.37
N VAL A 533 -16.69 2.46 -22.18
CA VAL A 533 -17.94 3.10 -21.76
C VAL A 533 -18.95 2.04 -21.28
N ASP A 534 -19.70 2.36 -20.23
CA ASP A 534 -20.70 1.44 -19.64
C ASP A 534 -21.79 1.11 -20.68
N VAL A 535 -22.12 -0.18 -20.86
CA VAL A 535 -23.10 -0.60 -21.89
C VAL A 535 -24.53 -0.51 -21.34
N TYR A 536 -25.32 0.45 -21.86
CA TYR A 536 -26.69 0.70 -21.43
C TYR A 536 -27.74 -0.18 -22.14
N PRO A 537 -28.77 -0.67 -21.42
CA PRO A 537 -29.96 -1.24 -22.04
C PRO A 537 -30.71 -0.21 -22.90
N ASN A 538 -31.01 -0.56 -24.16
CA ASN A 538 -31.62 0.36 -25.13
C ASN A 538 -32.99 0.91 -24.69
N GLY A 539 -33.15 2.23 -24.75
CA GLY A 539 -34.45 2.91 -24.86
C GLY A 539 -35.26 3.09 -23.56
N ILE A 540 -34.64 3.03 -22.37
CA ILE A 540 -35.36 2.95 -21.09
C ILE A 540 -35.10 4.15 -20.16
N PHE A 541 -36.19 4.68 -19.59
CA PHE A 541 -36.19 5.75 -18.59
C PHE A 541 -37.11 5.38 -17.39
N PRO A 542 -36.80 5.79 -16.15
CA PRO A 542 -35.58 6.49 -15.69
C PRO A 542 -34.40 5.57 -15.36
N GLY A 543 -33.23 5.89 -15.94
CA GLY A 543 -31.92 5.54 -15.37
C GLY A 543 -31.63 4.04 -15.22
N GLY A 544 -31.67 3.28 -16.32
CA GLY A 544 -30.98 1.99 -16.38
C GLY A 544 -29.47 2.20 -16.19
N TYR A 545 -28.83 1.39 -15.36
CA TYR A 545 -27.38 1.40 -15.19
C TYR A 545 -26.72 0.70 -16.39
N GLY A 546 -25.69 1.33 -16.96
CA GLY A 546 -24.80 0.63 -17.88
C GLY A 546 -23.97 -0.41 -17.12
N ALA A 547 -23.69 -1.54 -17.76
CA ALA A 547 -22.94 -2.62 -17.13
C ALA A 547 -21.43 -2.29 -17.12
N ARG A 548 -20.97 -1.64 -16.03
CA ARG A 548 -19.59 -1.12 -15.92
C ARG A 548 -18.53 -2.21 -15.92
N ASP A 549 -17.51 -1.99 -16.71
CA ASP A 549 -16.39 -2.90 -16.83
C ASP A 549 -15.41 -2.79 -15.64
N VAL A 550 -15.21 -3.89 -14.91
CA VAL A 550 -14.32 -3.95 -13.74
C VAL A 550 -12.83 -3.89 -14.10
N GLY A 551 -12.49 -3.90 -15.39
CA GLY A 551 -11.12 -3.69 -15.89
C GLY A 551 -10.80 -2.24 -16.25
N ASN A 552 -11.74 -1.30 -16.10
CA ASN A 552 -11.48 0.12 -16.42
C ASN A 552 -10.44 0.72 -15.47
N GLY A 553 -9.42 1.37 -16.04
CA GLY A 553 -8.27 1.94 -15.32
C GLY A 553 -7.05 1.03 -15.22
N MET A 554 -7.10 -0.22 -15.71
CA MET A 554 -5.91 -1.07 -15.83
C MET A 554 -4.90 -0.49 -16.83
N LEU A 555 -3.62 -0.49 -16.47
CA LEU A 555 -2.51 -0.08 -17.35
C LEU A 555 -2.23 -1.17 -18.37
N LEU A 556 -2.51 -0.93 -19.65
CA LEU A 556 -2.28 -1.88 -20.74
C LEU A 556 -0.85 -1.78 -21.30
N SER A 557 -0.28 -0.57 -21.33
CA SER A 557 1.14 -0.37 -21.59
C SER A 557 1.64 0.98 -21.08
N GLU A 558 2.93 1.09 -20.80
CA GLU A 558 3.64 2.35 -20.58
C GLU A 558 4.86 2.44 -21.50
N GLU A 559 5.22 3.65 -21.92
CA GLU A 559 6.33 3.89 -22.83
C GLU A 559 7.07 5.17 -22.45
N HIS A 560 8.40 5.10 -22.34
CA HIS A 560 9.26 6.18 -21.88
C HIS A 560 10.12 6.71 -23.01
N TYR A 561 10.34 8.02 -23.05
CA TYR A 561 11.03 8.70 -24.14
C TYR A 561 12.04 9.72 -23.62
N LYS A 562 13.28 9.64 -24.12
CA LYS A 562 14.28 10.71 -23.96
C LYS A 562 14.06 11.79 -25.01
N ARG A 563 14.34 13.04 -24.66
CA ARG A 563 14.28 14.16 -25.61
C ARG A 563 15.64 14.34 -26.29
N LYS A 564 15.63 14.55 -27.61
CA LYS A 564 16.81 14.84 -28.44
C LYS A 564 17.12 16.34 -28.43
N SER A 565 18.34 16.69 -28.85
CA SER A 565 18.81 18.08 -28.99
C SER A 565 18.05 18.89 -30.05
N ASP A 566 17.45 18.23 -31.04
CA ASP A 566 16.50 18.84 -32.00
C ASP A 566 15.09 19.10 -31.40
N GLY A 567 14.88 18.72 -30.14
CA GLY A 567 13.64 18.86 -29.41
C GLY A 567 12.64 17.73 -29.61
N THR A 568 12.90 16.76 -30.49
CA THR A 568 12.07 15.57 -30.72
C THR A 568 12.20 14.56 -29.57
N PHE A 569 11.35 13.54 -29.55
CA PHE A 569 11.38 12.46 -28.57
C PHE A 569 11.64 11.13 -29.27
N ILE A 570 12.51 10.29 -28.69
CA ILE A 570 12.63 8.88 -29.10
C ILE A 570 12.36 7.97 -27.91
N SER A 571 11.68 6.85 -28.18
CA SER A 571 11.38 5.82 -27.20
C SER A 571 12.69 5.21 -26.68
N ILE A 572 12.73 4.85 -25.40
CA ILE A 572 13.89 4.21 -24.74
C ILE A 572 13.51 2.88 -24.10
N SER A 573 12.29 2.78 -23.55
CA SER A 573 11.71 1.55 -23.07
C SER A 573 10.18 1.54 -23.17
N LYS A 574 9.59 0.35 -23.28
CA LYS A 574 8.14 0.11 -23.27
C LYS A 574 7.83 -1.12 -22.43
N LYS A 575 6.75 -1.09 -21.66
CA LYS A 575 6.15 -2.27 -21.04
C LYS A 575 4.74 -2.49 -21.56
N ASN A 576 4.41 -3.72 -21.95
CA ASN A 576 3.05 -4.15 -22.27
C ASN A 576 2.56 -5.13 -21.22
N PHE A 577 1.29 -5.04 -20.81
CA PHE A 577 0.69 -5.88 -19.78
C PHE A 577 -0.53 -6.64 -20.33
N GLU A 578 -0.62 -7.94 -20.03
CA GLU A 578 -1.76 -8.80 -20.35
C GLU A 578 -2.43 -9.27 -19.06
N TYR A 579 -3.76 -9.32 -19.00
CA TYR A 579 -4.53 -9.57 -17.77
C TYR A 579 -5.54 -10.70 -17.91
N GLU A 580 -5.71 -11.49 -16.84
CA GLU A 580 -6.79 -12.47 -16.67
C GLU A 580 -7.80 -12.01 -15.61
N GLY A 581 -9.09 -12.24 -15.86
CA GLY A 581 -10.17 -11.90 -14.94
C GLY A 581 -10.44 -13.04 -13.95
N VAL A 582 -10.43 -12.76 -12.64
CA VAL A 582 -10.54 -13.77 -11.58
C VAL A 582 -11.67 -13.43 -10.61
N GLY A 583 -12.42 -14.46 -10.21
CA GLY A 583 -13.60 -14.30 -9.35
C GLY A 583 -14.79 -13.63 -10.04
N LEU A 584 -14.78 -13.53 -11.38
CA LEU A 584 -15.82 -12.86 -12.15
C LEU A 584 -17.18 -13.55 -11.98
N ALA A 585 -18.12 -12.86 -11.34
CA ALA A 585 -19.51 -13.28 -11.23
C ALA A 585 -20.45 -12.13 -11.62
N THR A 586 -21.54 -12.46 -12.32
CA THR A 586 -22.54 -11.52 -12.81
C THR A 586 -23.73 -11.51 -11.86
N ILE A 587 -23.89 -10.42 -11.11
CA ILE A 587 -24.97 -10.23 -10.13
C ILE A 587 -26.12 -9.47 -10.80
N LEU A 588 -27.35 -9.97 -10.64
CA LEU A 588 -28.54 -9.48 -11.35
C LEU A 588 -29.36 -8.49 -10.50
N GLY A 589 -29.15 -7.20 -10.72
CA GLY A 589 -30.03 -6.14 -10.21
C GLY A 589 -31.25 -5.95 -11.10
N ALA A 590 -32.34 -5.40 -10.55
CA ALA A 590 -33.54 -5.04 -11.30
C ALA A 590 -34.15 -3.74 -10.78
N LYS A 591 -34.46 -2.82 -11.69
CA LYS A 591 -34.91 -1.46 -11.39
C LYS A 591 -36.29 -1.19 -11.97
N ILE A 592 -37.11 -0.46 -11.23
CA ILE A 592 -38.46 -0.07 -11.67
C ILE A 592 -38.34 1.07 -12.69
N ILE A 593 -38.95 0.89 -13.85
CA ILE A 593 -38.89 1.79 -15.01
C ILE A 593 -40.31 2.12 -15.51
N GLN A 594 -40.45 3.11 -16.41
CA GLN A 594 -41.77 3.54 -16.91
C GLN A 594 -42.56 2.41 -17.60
N SER A 595 -41.90 1.36 -18.11
CA SER A 595 -42.50 0.20 -18.78
C SER A 595 -42.46 -1.11 -17.97
N GLY A 596 -42.10 -1.10 -16.68
CA GLY A 596 -42.05 -2.29 -15.83
C GLY A 596 -40.74 -2.45 -15.04
N LEU A 597 -39.99 -3.52 -15.31
CA LEU A 597 -38.64 -3.75 -14.76
C LEU A 597 -37.59 -3.72 -15.87
N SER A 598 -36.46 -3.04 -15.61
CA SER A 598 -35.20 -3.28 -16.32
C SER A 598 -34.29 -4.12 -15.45
N TYR A 599 -33.77 -5.21 -15.98
CA TYR A 599 -32.66 -5.92 -15.35
C TYR A 599 -31.33 -5.27 -15.74
N TYR A 600 -30.32 -5.35 -14.86
CA TYR A 600 -28.96 -4.92 -15.14
C TYR A 600 -27.94 -5.84 -14.47
N HIS A 601 -26.71 -5.79 -14.96
CA HIS A 601 -25.61 -6.63 -14.48
C HIS A 601 -24.61 -5.82 -13.67
N VAL A 602 -24.37 -6.23 -12.44
CA VAL A 602 -23.20 -5.81 -11.66
C VAL A 602 -22.14 -6.90 -11.82
N TYR A 603 -21.08 -6.58 -12.56
CA TYR A 603 -19.91 -7.44 -12.63
C TYR A 603 -19.12 -7.32 -11.32
N THR A 604 -18.75 -8.46 -10.77
CA THR A 604 -17.94 -8.60 -9.54
C THR A 604 -16.65 -9.34 -9.88
N GLY A 605 -15.71 -9.45 -8.94
CA GLY A 605 -14.37 -9.99 -9.19
C GLY A 605 -13.37 -8.90 -9.57
N THR A 606 -12.24 -9.31 -10.15
CA THR A 606 -11.07 -8.45 -10.40
C THR A 606 -10.22 -8.98 -11.57
N TYR A 607 -9.13 -8.29 -11.88
CA TYR A 607 -8.15 -8.69 -12.89
C TYR A 607 -6.74 -8.81 -12.29
N ARG A 608 -5.91 -9.70 -12.86
CA ARG A 608 -4.50 -9.90 -12.46
C ARG A 608 -3.59 -9.91 -13.69
N PRO A 609 -2.38 -9.31 -13.65
CA PRO A 609 -1.45 -9.38 -14.78
C PRO A 609 -0.91 -10.80 -14.94
N ILE A 610 -1.06 -11.39 -16.12
CA ILE A 610 -0.54 -12.73 -16.47
C ILE A 610 0.75 -12.65 -17.30
N SER A 611 1.00 -11.53 -17.98
CA SER A 611 2.27 -11.24 -18.66
C SER A 611 2.65 -9.76 -18.56
N GLU A 612 3.95 -9.49 -18.44
CA GLU A 612 4.59 -8.18 -18.63
C GLU A 612 5.73 -8.35 -19.65
N LYS A 613 5.74 -7.56 -20.72
CA LYS A 613 6.77 -7.60 -21.78
C LYS A 613 7.50 -6.27 -21.85
N GLU A 614 8.79 -6.30 -21.52
CA GLU A 614 9.68 -5.16 -21.35
C GLU A 614 10.66 -5.08 -22.54
N TYR A 615 10.55 -3.98 -23.28
CA TYR A 615 11.33 -3.69 -24.48
C TYR A 615 12.26 -2.52 -24.19
N VAL A 616 13.48 -2.57 -24.71
CA VAL A 616 14.42 -1.45 -24.75
C VAL A 616 14.69 -1.09 -26.20
N PHE A 617 14.76 0.21 -26.47
CA PHE A 617 15.01 0.77 -27.80
C PHE A 617 16.37 1.44 -27.84
N ASN A 618 17.24 0.93 -28.70
CA ASN A 618 18.39 1.69 -29.18
C ASN A 618 17.99 2.43 -30.46
N GLU A 619 18.81 3.39 -30.91
CA GLU A 619 18.36 4.39 -31.89
C GLU A 619 18.05 3.86 -33.31
N ASN A 620 18.22 2.55 -33.56
CA ASN A 620 17.87 1.90 -34.83
C ASN A 620 17.13 0.55 -34.68
N ALA A 621 16.88 0.03 -33.47
CA ALA A 621 16.27 -1.30 -33.29
C ALA A 621 15.40 -1.42 -32.02
N HIS A 622 14.33 -2.21 -32.15
CA HIS A 622 13.51 -2.67 -31.04
C HIS A 622 14.12 -3.98 -30.51
N THR A 623 14.32 -4.10 -29.20
CA THR A 623 14.74 -5.36 -28.57
C THR A 623 13.82 -5.66 -27.40
N LEU A 624 13.16 -6.82 -27.43
CA LEU A 624 12.53 -7.39 -26.24
C LEU A 624 13.67 -7.74 -25.28
N GLU A 625 13.83 -6.97 -24.21
CA GLU A 625 14.87 -7.24 -23.21
C GLU A 625 14.45 -8.39 -22.30
N LYS A 626 13.16 -8.41 -21.94
CA LYS A 626 12.65 -9.28 -20.88
C LYS A 626 11.14 -9.52 -21.02
N GLU A 627 10.71 -10.77 -20.89
CA GLU A 627 9.31 -11.14 -20.70
C GLU A 627 9.15 -11.75 -19.31
N MET A 628 8.09 -11.36 -18.60
CA MET A 628 7.66 -11.98 -17.35
C MET A 628 6.27 -12.56 -17.52
N SER A 629 6.04 -13.74 -16.95
CA SER A 629 4.70 -14.36 -16.87
C SER A 629 4.40 -14.79 -15.43
N TYR A 630 3.15 -14.61 -15.02
CA TYR A 630 2.69 -14.78 -13.64
C TYR A 630 1.68 -15.91 -13.58
N ALA A 631 1.97 -16.92 -12.75
CA ALA A 631 1.00 -17.96 -12.43
C ALA A 631 0.51 -17.78 -10.98
N TYR A 632 -0.79 -18.00 -10.79
CA TYR A 632 -1.50 -17.71 -9.57
C TYR A 632 -2.03 -18.97 -8.88
N ASN A 633 -2.36 -18.86 -7.59
CA ASN A 633 -3.26 -19.82 -6.93
C ASN A 633 -4.73 -19.37 -7.17
N GLY A 634 -5.67 -20.31 -7.24
CA GLY A 634 -7.09 -20.00 -7.34
C GLY A 634 -7.72 -19.51 -6.03
N SER A 635 -7.08 -19.80 -4.89
CA SER A 635 -7.58 -19.47 -3.55
C SER A 635 -7.03 -18.16 -2.97
N TYR A 636 -6.08 -17.49 -3.64
CA TYR A 636 -5.55 -16.18 -3.24
C TYR A 636 -5.04 -15.38 -4.46
N LEU A 637 -4.91 -14.06 -4.34
CA LEU A 637 -4.61 -13.07 -5.39
C LEU A 637 -3.11 -12.94 -5.73
N GLN A 638 -2.23 -13.37 -4.83
CA GLN A 638 -0.77 -13.31 -4.99
C GLN A 638 -0.20 -14.34 -6.00
N PRO A 639 0.89 -14.03 -6.72
CA PRO A 639 1.51 -14.95 -7.67
C PRO A 639 2.32 -16.06 -6.98
N LYS A 640 1.99 -17.33 -7.28
CA LYS A 640 2.72 -18.52 -6.80
C LYS A 640 3.97 -18.83 -7.63
N GLN A 641 4.05 -18.31 -8.85
CA GLN A 641 5.25 -18.40 -9.69
C GLN A 641 5.35 -17.17 -10.59
N ILE A 642 6.56 -16.63 -10.71
CA ILE A 642 6.94 -15.61 -11.69
C ILE A 642 8.01 -16.24 -12.58
N THR A 643 7.83 -16.22 -13.89
CA THR A 643 8.80 -16.73 -14.87
C THR A 643 9.31 -15.58 -15.71
N THR A 644 10.57 -15.21 -15.54
CA THR A 644 11.28 -14.22 -16.34
C THR A 644 12.08 -14.92 -17.43
N THR A 645 11.97 -14.47 -18.67
CA THR A 645 12.82 -14.86 -19.80
C THR A 645 13.53 -13.61 -20.31
N SER A 646 14.86 -13.59 -20.30
CA SER A 646 15.65 -12.46 -20.83
C SER A 646 16.01 -12.65 -22.31
N SER A 647 16.41 -11.57 -22.97
CA SER A 647 16.76 -11.47 -24.40
C SER A 647 17.82 -12.46 -24.89
N ASN A 648 18.69 -12.93 -23.98
CA ASN A 648 19.69 -13.96 -24.24
C ASN A 648 19.15 -15.40 -24.16
N GLY A 649 17.88 -15.59 -23.80
CA GLY A 649 17.22 -16.89 -23.66
C GLY A 649 17.27 -17.50 -22.26
N ASP A 650 17.91 -16.87 -21.27
CA ASP A 650 17.91 -17.36 -19.89
C ASP A 650 16.51 -17.27 -19.26
N ILE A 651 16.08 -18.34 -18.61
CA ILE A 651 14.78 -18.47 -17.94
C ILE A 651 15.00 -18.53 -16.43
N VAL A 652 14.59 -17.48 -15.72
CA VAL A 652 14.59 -17.40 -14.25
C VAL A 652 13.17 -17.59 -13.74
N LYS A 653 12.93 -18.68 -12.99
CA LYS A 653 11.65 -18.91 -12.28
C LYS A 653 11.81 -18.57 -10.82
N VAL A 654 10.86 -17.85 -10.25
CA VAL A 654 10.71 -17.64 -8.80
C VAL A 654 9.39 -18.26 -8.40
N ILE A 655 9.44 -19.40 -7.71
CA ILE A 655 8.28 -20.12 -7.17
C ILE A 655 8.12 -19.72 -5.71
N LYS A 656 6.91 -19.32 -5.31
CA LYS A 656 6.55 -18.90 -3.95
C LYS A 656 5.50 -19.87 -3.41
N ARG A 657 5.66 -20.28 -2.15
CA ARG A 657 4.70 -21.13 -1.43
C ARG A 657 4.33 -20.43 -0.12
N ASN A 658 3.04 -20.14 0.09
CA ASN A 658 2.52 -19.61 1.35
C ASN A 658 1.91 -20.74 2.21
N ALA A 659 1.36 -20.39 3.37
CA ALA A 659 0.75 -21.36 4.28
C ALA A 659 -0.34 -22.24 3.63
N TYR A 660 -1.11 -21.74 2.65
CA TYR A 660 -2.10 -22.54 1.94
C TYR A 660 -1.43 -23.63 1.10
N ASP A 661 -0.38 -23.29 0.35
CA ASP A 661 0.35 -24.26 -0.48
C ASP A 661 1.04 -25.33 0.37
N MET A 662 1.56 -24.96 1.55
CA MET A 662 2.15 -25.91 2.50
C MET A 662 1.12 -26.94 3.01
N VAL A 663 -0.12 -26.50 3.28
CA VAL A 663 -1.23 -27.40 3.64
C VAL A 663 -1.56 -28.35 2.48
N GLN A 664 -1.58 -27.87 1.23
CA GLN A 664 -1.78 -28.75 0.06
C GLN A 664 -0.63 -29.75 -0.13
N LEU A 665 0.59 -29.42 0.33
CA LEU A 665 1.75 -30.31 0.39
C LEU A 665 1.76 -31.22 1.65
N GLY A 666 0.65 -31.29 2.41
CA GLY A 666 0.49 -32.15 3.58
C GLY A 666 1.14 -31.63 4.87
N GLN A 667 1.71 -30.43 4.87
CA GLN A 667 2.28 -29.81 6.07
C GLN A 667 1.20 -29.02 6.82
N SER A 668 0.46 -29.70 7.70
CA SER A 668 -0.71 -29.09 8.35
C SER A 668 -0.40 -28.18 9.54
N ASN A 669 0.66 -28.44 10.33
CA ASN A 669 1.00 -27.59 11.49
C ASN A 669 2.32 -26.83 11.26
N PRO A 670 2.37 -25.50 11.50
CA PRO A 670 1.28 -24.61 11.94
C PRO A 670 0.42 -24.06 10.79
N TYR A 671 0.74 -24.39 9.53
CA TYR A 671 0.24 -23.69 8.35
C TYR A 671 -1.30 -23.72 8.19
N GLN A 672 -2.00 -24.74 8.67
CA GLN A 672 -3.47 -24.76 8.70
C GLN A 672 -4.05 -23.67 9.61
N GLN A 673 -3.39 -23.36 10.74
CA GLN A 673 -3.81 -22.25 11.60
C GLN A 673 -3.50 -20.89 10.95
N MET A 674 -2.38 -20.77 10.24
CA MET A 674 -2.07 -19.57 9.44
C MET A 674 -3.16 -19.32 8.39
N VAL A 675 -3.57 -20.35 7.63
CA VAL A 675 -4.69 -20.29 6.67
C VAL A 675 -6.00 -19.87 7.37
N ASN A 676 -6.33 -20.49 8.51
CA ASN A 676 -7.54 -20.15 9.26
C ASN A 676 -7.55 -18.69 9.76
N ASN A 677 -6.36 -18.14 10.06
CA ASN A 677 -6.12 -16.77 10.48
C ASN A 677 -5.95 -15.77 9.31
N ASN A 678 -6.13 -16.21 8.05
CA ASN A 678 -5.90 -15.42 6.83
C ASN A 678 -4.45 -14.93 6.63
N MET A 679 -3.47 -15.59 7.26
CA MET A 679 -2.03 -15.33 7.12
C MET A 679 -1.52 -15.93 5.80
N LEU A 680 -1.86 -15.27 4.68
CA LEU A 680 -1.62 -15.72 3.30
C LEU A 680 -0.49 -14.94 2.58
N ALA A 681 -0.09 -13.78 3.08
CA ALA A 681 1.05 -13.01 2.56
C ALA A 681 2.41 -13.50 3.09
N GLN A 682 2.42 -14.32 4.15
CA GLN A 682 3.63 -14.93 4.69
C GLN A 682 4.15 -16.01 3.71
N ILE A 683 5.21 -15.67 2.98
CA ILE A 683 5.96 -16.62 2.15
C ILE A 683 6.70 -17.60 3.08
N VAL A 684 6.39 -18.89 2.93
CA VAL A 684 7.02 -20.00 3.67
C VAL A 684 8.21 -20.54 2.90
N GLU A 685 8.09 -20.68 1.58
CA GLU A 685 9.22 -20.99 0.70
C GLU A 685 9.28 -20.04 -0.49
N GLU A 686 10.49 -19.62 -0.85
CA GLU A 686 10.80 -19.00 -2.14
C GLU A 686 11.94 -19.76 -2.82
N GLU A 687 11.68 -20.27 -4.02
CA GLU A 687 12.58 -21.14 -4.78
C GLU A 687 12.88 -20.48 -6.13
N LYS A 688 14.11 -20.00 -6.29
CA LYS A 688 14.63 -19.44 -7.54
C LYS A 688 15.32 -20.53 -8.34
N GLN A 689 14.85 -20.76 -9.56
CA GLN A 689 15.49 -21.63 -10.55
C GLN A 689 16.06 -20.79 -11.69
N VAL A 690 17.17 -21.22 -12.29
CA VAL A 690 17.73 -20.67 -13.53
C VAL A 690 17.84 -21.83 -14.53
N ASN A 691 17.25 -21.68 -15.70
CA ASN A 691 17.17 -22.71 -16.75
C ASN A 691 16.65 -24.07 -16.23
N ASN A 692 15.64 -24.00 -15.34
CA ASN A 692 15.02 -25.11 -14.58
C ASN A 692 15.91 -25.80 -13.52
N VAL A 693 17.16 -25.37 -13.33
CA VAL A 693 18.02 -25.85 -12.23
C VAL A 693 17.77 -24.96 -11.01
N ILE A 694 17.60 -25.55 -9.81
CA ILE A 694 17.51 -24.76 -8.57
C ILE A 694 18.79 -23.95 -8.41
N TYR A 695 18.64 -22.64 -8.21
CA TYR A 695 19.74 -21.70 -8.04
C TYR A 695 19.84 -21.21 -6.60
N SER A 696 18.70 -20.96 -5.96
CA SER A 696 18.63 -20.68 -4.52
C SER A 696 17.24 -20.96 -3.97
N LYS A 697 17.15 -21.47 -2.74
CA LYS A 697 15.88 -21.64 -2.04
C LYS A 697 15.95 -21.02 -0.65
N SER A 698 14.93 -20.26 -0.27
CA SER A 698 14.70 -19.79 1.10
C SER A 698 13.49 -20.51 1.69
N THR A 699 13.58 -20.91 2.96
CA THR A 699 12.47 -21.53 3.70
C THR A 699 12.38 -20.92 5.10
N THR A 700 11.26 -20.26 5.40
CA THR A 700 10.90 -19.75 6.73
C THR A 700 9.95 -20.72 7.40
N GLN A 701 10.47 -21.57 8.29
CA GLN A 701 9.66 -22.44 9.13
C GLN A 701 8.99 -21.61 10.23
N TYR A 702 7.73 -21.93 10.55
CA TYR A 702 6.94 -21.25 11.59
C TYR A 702 6.66 -22.19 12.77
N SER A 703 6.36 -21.62 13.93
CA SER A 703 5.86 -22.33 15.13
C SER A 703 4.68 -21.59 15.75
N ASN A 704 3.78 -22.35 16.36
CA ASN A 704 2.61 -21.92 17.14
C ASN A 704 2.71 -22.32 18.63
N GLY A 705 3.89 -22.76 19.08
CA GLY A 705 4.12 -23.28 20.45
C GLY A 705 4.89 -22.34 21.38
N TRP A 706 4.86 -21.03 21.15
CA TRP A 706 5.70 -20.07 21.87
C TRP A 706 5.28 -19.89 23.33
N ALA A 707 6.21 -20.11 24.27
CA ALA A 707 5.93 -20.18 25.71
C ALA A 707 5.35 -18.88 26.31
N ALA A 708 5.69 -17.71 25.76
CA ALA A 708 5.18 -16.42 26.24
C ALA A 708 3.72 -16.15 25.80
N ASN A 709 3.28 -16.71 24.67
CA ASN A 709 1.91 -16.57 24.15
C ASN A 709 1.66 -17.62 23.05
N SER A 710 0.91 -18.67 23.38
CA SER A 710 0.58 -19.79 22.47
C SER A 710 -0.40 -19.44 21.35
N ASN A 711 -0.83 -18.18 21.23
CA ASN A 711 -1.65 -17.68 20.12
C ASN A 711 -0.82 -16.99 19.03
N LEU A 712 0.49 -16.84 19.23
CA LEU A 712 1.42 -16.30 18.23
C LEU A 712 1.83 -17.40 17.26
N ILE A 713 1.81 -17.09 15.96
CA ILE A 713 2.41 -17.95 14.93
C ILE A 713 3.55 -17.17 14.27
N LEU A 714 4.78 -17.51 14.63
CA LEU A 714 5.98 -16.73 14.30
C LEU A 714 7.10 -17.63 13.74
N PRO A 715 8.06 -17.07 12.98
CA PRO A 715 9.21 -17.81 12.46
C PRO A 715 9.97 -18.55 13.56
N SER A 716 10.32 -19.81 13.32
CA SER A 716 11.19 -20.61 14.20
C SER A 716 12.58 -20.77 13.60
N ILE A 717 12.68 -21.03 12.29
CA ILE A 717 13.95 -21.21 11.58
C ILE A 717 13.84 -20.63 10.16
N VAL A 718 14.76 -19.75 9.79
CA VAL A 718 15.00 -19.32 8.40
C VAL A 718 16.20 -20.08 7.86
N LYS A 719 15.99 -20.81 6.76
CA LYS A 719 17.04 -21.54 6.04
C LYS A 719 17.25 -20.99 4.64
N THR A 720 18.48 -21.06 4.14
CA THR A 720 18.80 -20.79 2.73
C THR A 720 19.65 -21.90 2.14
N GLN A 721 19.36 -22.25 0.91
CA GLN A 721 20.08 -23.18 0.06
C GLN A 721 20.62 -22.43 -1.16
N PHE A 722 21.85 -22.72 -1.57
CA PHE A 722 22.42 -22.24 -2.84
C PHE A 722 22.64 -23.45 -3.75
N LYS A 723 22.13 -23.38 -4.98
CA LYS A 723 22.17 -24.47 -5.96
C LYS A 723 21.78 -25.84 -5.36
N THR A 724 22.72 -26.78 -5.37
CA THR A 724 22.62 -28.15 -4.88
C THR A 724 23.18 -28.35 -3.47
N GLU A 725 23.77 -27.31 -2.87
CA GLU A 725 24.36 -27.39 -1.53
C GLU A 725 23.31 -27.76 -0.46
N PRO A 726 23.73 -28.24 0.73
CA PRO A 726 22.83 -28.39 1.87
C PRO A 726 22.15 -27.06 2.26
N ALA A 727 20.92 -27.12 2.78
CA ALA A 727 20.20 -25.94 3.24
C ALA A 727 20.66 -25.49 4.64
N GLU A 728 21.42 -24.40 4.70
CA GLU A 728 21.97 -23.80 5.91
C GLU A 728 20.91 -23.06 6.74
N THR A 729 21.03 -23.09 8.08
CA THR A 729 20.22 -22.24 8.97
C THR A 729 20.84 -20.84 9.07
N ARG A 730 20.14 -19.83 8.53
CA ARG A 730 20.55 -18.42 8.57
C ARG A 730 20.07 -17.70 9.82
N VAL A 731 18.90 -18.07 10.35
CA VAL A 731 18.40 -17.60 11.66
C VAL A 731 17.63 -18.72 12.32
N GLN A 732 17.87 -18.96 13.60
CA GLN A 732 17.01 -19.74 14.50
C GLN A 732 16.48 -18.80 15.59
N TYR A 733 15.16 -18.77 15.77
CA TYR A 733 14.50 -18.03 16.84
C TYR A 733 14.25 -18.96 18.02
N HIS A 734 14.76 -18.61 19.21
CA HIS A 734 14.64 -19.45 20.40
C HIS A 734 13.42 -19.08 21.26
N ASN A 735 13.10 -17.80 21.35
CA ASN A 735 11.94 -17.28 22.06
C ASN A 735 11.51 -15.90 21.56
N TYR A 736 10.27 -15.57 21.86
CA TYR A 736 9.62 -14.28 21.62
C TYR A 736 8.95 -13.82 22.92
N ASP A 737 8.71 -12.52 23.06
CA ASP A 737 7.85 -11.99 24.12
C ASP A 737 6.35 -12.23 23.84
N ASN A 738 5.47 -11.74 24.72
CA ASN A 738 4.03 -11.99 24.59
C ASN A 738 3.33 -11.22 23.45
N VAL A 739 4.03 -10.28 22.80
CA VAL A 739 3.59 -9.47 21.65
C VAL A 739 4.44 -9.71 20.40
N GLY A 740 5.19 -10.81 20.35
CA GLY A 740 5.87 -11.28 19.14
C GLY A 740 7.18 -10.57 18.78
N ASN A 741 7.82 -9.83 19.71
CA ASN A 741 9.19 -9.37 19.50
C ASN A 741 10.19 -10.52 19.79
N PRO A 742 11.23 -10.72 18.97
CA PRO A 742 12.23 -11.77 19.23
C PRO A 742 13.05 -11.43 20.48
N MET A 743 13.18 -12.40 21.40
CA MET A 743 13.98 -12.25 22.62
C MET A 743 15.39 -12.89 22.49
N MET A 744 15.54 -13.92 21.65
CA MET A 744 16.83 -14.56 21.38
C MET A 744 16.86 -15.24 20.00
N THR A 745 17.97 -15.06 19.28
CA THR A 745 18.25 -15.72 18.00
C THR A 745 19.67 -16.28 17.93
N ALA A 746 19.90 -17.28 17.09
CA ALA A 746 21.22 -17.74 16.71
C ALA A 746 21.35 -17.84 15.18
N ILE A 747 22.57 -17.74 14.67
CA ILE A 747 22.95 -18.08 13.29
C ILE A 747 23.77 -19.37 13.37
N ALA A 748 23.72 -20.24 12.35
CA ALA A 748 24.59 -21.41 12.33
C ALA A 748 26.07 -21.00 12.45
N ASN A 749 26.78 -21.60 13.40
CA ASN A 749 28.20 -21.35 13.71
C ASN A 749 28.55 -19.93 14.22
N ASP A 750 27.57 -19.11 14.62
CA ASP A 750 27.79 -17.80 15.27
C ASP A 750 27.36 -17.82 16.76
N LEU A 751 27.78 -16.80 17.51
CA LEU A 751 27.37 -16.59 18.90
C LEU A 751 25.89 -16.16 18.96
N PRO A 752 25.09 -16.71 19.90
CA PRO A 752 23.68 -16.33 20.01
C PRO A 752 23.53 -14.87 20.42
N LYS A 753 22.49 -14.21 19.90
CA LYS A 753 22.08 -12.86 20.27
C LYS A 753 20.82 -12.90 21.11
N SER A 754 20.79 -12.15 22.20
CA SER A 754 19.55 -11.84 22.93
C SER A 754 19.21 -10.35 22.86
N TYR A 755 17.93 -10.04 23.07
CA TYR A 755 17.34 -8.73 22.81
C TYR A 755 16.54 -8.27 24.02
N LYS A 756 16.68 -6.99 24.39
CA LYS A 756 15.90 -6.34 25.43
C LYS A 756 14.95 -5.32 24.82
N TRP A 757 13.67 -5.40 25.16
CA TRP A 757 12.62 -4.52 24.63
C TRP A 757 12.08 -3.60 25.72
N GLY A 758 12.26 -2.29 25.54
CA GLY A 758 11.87 -1.23 26.48
C GLY A 758 10.55 -0.56 26.12
N TYR A 759 10.20 0.51 26.83
CA TYR A 759 9.00 1.34 26.57
C TYR A 759 7.70 0.52 26.40
N ASN A 760 7.43 -0.40 27.33
CA ASN A 760 6.35 -1.41 27.28
C ASN A 760 6.49 -2.40 26.10
N GLN A 761 7.71 -2.94 25.92
CA GLN A 761 8.09 -3.89 24.85
C GLN A 761 7.92 -3.32 23.43
N LYS A 762 8.05 -1.99 23.26
CA LYS A 762 7.74 -1.28 22.01
C LYS A 762 8.97 -1.04 21.14
N TYR A 763 10.13 -0.81 21.75
CA TYR A 763 11.38 -0.52 21.06
C TYR A 763 12.48 -1.45 21.57
N LEU A 764 13.36 -1.91 20.68
CA LEU A 764 14.56 -2.63 21.04
C LEU A 764 15.51 -1.66 21.74
N VAL A 765 15.85 -1.89 23.00
CA VAL A 765 16.75 -1.01 23.79
C VAL A 765 18.14 -1.59 24.02
N GLY A 766 18.32 -2.90 23.81
CA GLY A 766 19.63 -3.54 23.90
C GLY A 766 19.74 -4.82 23.07
N GLU A 767 20.87 -5.00 22.39
CA GLU A 767 21.31 -6.26 21.76
C GLU A 767 22.56 -6.79 22.49
N PHE A 768 22.56 -8.09 22.84
CA PHE A 768 23.63 -8.74 23.59
C PHE A 768 24.09 -10.01 22.89
N THR A 769 25.36 -10.09 22.48
CA THR A 769 25.93 -11.29 21.84
C THR A 769 26.60 -12.17 22.90
N ASN A 770 26.43 -13.50 22.80
CA ASN A 770 26.97 -14.50 23.73
C ASN A 770 26.39 -14.45 25.16
N ALA A 771 25.18 -13.91 25.31
CA ALA A 771 24.42 -13.86 26.56
C ALA A 771 22.98 -14.33 26.30
N SER A 772 22.43 -15.18 27.18
CA SER A 772 20.97 -15.38 27.26
C SER A 772 20.28 -14.20 27.96
N SER A 773 18.95 -14.21 28.02
CA SER A 773 18.13 -13.21 28.73
C SER A 773 18.47 -13.02 30.21
N ASP A 774 19.09 -14.04 30.81
CA ASP A 774 19.33 -14.14 32.25
C ASP A 774 20.83 -13.93 32.57
N GLU A 775 21.66 -13.75 31.54
CA GLU A 775 23.11 -13.56 31.61
C GLU A 775 23.54 -12.11 31.36
N TYR A 776 22.60 -11.16 31.37
CA TYR A 776 22.90 -9.74 31.38
C TYR A 776 22.03 -8.97 32.39
N PHE A 777 22.54 -7.82 32.83
CA PHE A 777 21.77 -6.76 33.46
C PHE A 777 21.86 -5.51 32.58
N PHE A 778 20.75 -4.79 32.44
CA PHE A 778 20.68 -3.54 31.67
C PHE A 778 19.67 -2.59 32.30
N GLU A 779 20.10 -1.34 32.51
CA GLU A 779 19.27 -0.22 32.96
C GLU A 779 19.64 1.05 32.17
N ASP A 780 18.63 1.63 31.50
CA ASP A 780 18.74 2.88 30.73
C ASP A 780 18.07 4.07 31.42
N PHE A 781 17.31 3.85 32.50
CA PHE A 781 16.56 4.87 33.23
C PHE A 781 15.45 5.60 32.43
N GLU A 782 15.14 5.16 31.20
CA GLU A 782 14.14 5.80 30.32
C GLU A 782 12.73 5.21 30.46
N GLY A 783 12.63 4.01 31.05
CA GLY A 783 11.37 3.29 31.24
C GLY A 783 11.00 3.07 32.70
N ASN A 784 10.02 2.18 32.92
CA ASN A 784 9.80 1.57 34.23
C ASN A 784 10.88 0.50 34.45
N GLY A 785 12.10 0.94 34.74
CA GLY A 785 13.26 0.10 35.01
C GLY A 785 13.17 -0.65 36.33
N THR A 786 14.25 -1.36 36.67
CA THR A 786 14.44 -1.94 38.02
C THR A 786 14.87 -0.85 39.01
N LEU A 787 15.51 0.21 38.52
CA LEU A 787 15.88 1.41 39.26
C LEU A 787 15.11 2.62 38.72
N THR A 788 14.62 3.48 39.62
CA THR A 788 13.95 4.73 39.23
C THR A 788 14.98 5.82 38.95
N ALA A 789 14.85 6.48 37.80
CA ALA A 789 15.59 7.72 37.50
C ALA A 789 15.33 8.79 38.59
N ASN A 790 16.38 9.48 39.02
CA ASN A 790 16.28 10.60 39.98
C ASN A 790 17.13 11.82 39.58
N SER A 791 17.81 11.75 38.43
CA SER A 791 18.51 12.86 37.76
C SER A 791 17.92 13.09 36.37
N THR A 792 17.89 14.34 35.94
CA THR A 792 17.60 14.77 34.55
C THR A 792 18.85 15.23 33.80
N ASN A 793 20.02 15.21 34.44
CA ASN A 793 21.30 15.20 33.73
C ASN A 793 21.62 13.75 33.39
N SER A 794 21.51 13.40 32.11
CA SER A 794 21.76 12.08 31.54
C SER A 794 22.70 12.17 30.33
N HIS A 795 23.31 11.04 29.95
CA HIS A 795 24.17 10.92 28.78
C HIS A 795 23.33 10.65 27.53
N THR A 796 22.35 9.76 27.67
CA THR A 796 21.31 9.48 26.67
C THR A 796 19.94 9.94 27.17
N GLY A 797 18.96 10.05 26.27
CA GLY A 797 17.55 10.17 26.69
C GLY A 797 17.25 11.38 27.59
N LYS A 798 16.68 11.12 28.77
CA LYS A 798 16.20 12.09 29.77
C LYS A 798 16.39 11.67 31.23
N GLY A 799 16.63 10.39 31.50
CA GLY A 799 16.73 9.81 32.84
C GLY A 799 18.16 9.39 33.18
N ALA A 800 18.53 9.57 34.45
CA ALA A 800 19.76 9.04 35.02
C ALA A 800 19.61 8.80 36.52
N TYR A 801 20.56 8.09 37.11
CA TYR A 801 20.61 7.84 38.55
C TYR A 801 21.79 8.54 39.22
N SER A 802 21.51 9.49 40.10
CA SER A 802 22.47 10.12 41.01
C SER A 802 22.39 9.48 42.40
N GLY A 803 23.48 8.84 42.83
CA GLY A 803 23.57 8.15 44.13
C GLY A 803 24.65 7.07 44.16
N SER A 804 24.35 5.95 44.83
CA SER A 804 25.19 4.75 44.89
C SER A 804 24.36 3.49 44.61
N ILE A 805 24.83 2.63 43.71
CA ILE A 805 24.15 1.38 43.30
C ILE A 805 25.03 0.19 43.64
N ALA A 806 24.58 -0.65 44.57
CA ALA A 806 25.19 -1.95 44.85
C ALA A 806 24.72 -2.98 43.82
N LEU A 807 25.49 -3.14 42.74
CA LEU A 807 25.12 -3.98 41.58
C LEU A 807 24.94 -5.47 41.93
N SER A 808 25.62 -5.93 42.99
CA SER A 808 25.47 -7.28 43.57
C SER A 808 24.03 -7.64 43.96
N ASN A 809 23.17 -6.64 44.18
CA ASN A 809 21.77 -6.84 44.52
C ASN A 809 20.88 -7.17 43.29
N PHE A 810 21.41 -6.95 42.08
CA PHE A 810 20.67 -7.10 40.82
C PHE A 810 21.28 -8.18 39.91
N PHE A 811 22.61 -8.38 39.96
CA PHE A 811 23.30 -9.40 39.17
C PHE A 811 24.45 -10.06 39.93
N SER A 812 24.50 -11.40 39.92
CA SER A 812 25.54 -12.17 40.63
C SER A 812 26.89 -12.10 39.90
N PRO A 813 28.01 -11.78 40.59
CA PRO A 813 29.34 -11.69 39.96
C PRO A 813 29.84 -12.98 39.29
N SER A 814 29.28 -14.13 39.67
CA SER A 814 29.66 -15.47 39.19
C SER A 814 28.46 -16.25 38.65
N TYR A 815 27.46 -15.56 38.07
CA TYR A 815 26.29 -16.20 37.47
C TYR A 815 26.70 -17.24 36.41
N ASN A 816 26.15 -18.46 36.51
CA ASN A 816 26.54 -19.64 35.71
C ASN A 816 28.06 -19.96 35.67
N GLY A 817 28.84 -19.48 36.64
CA GLY A 817 30.31 -19.65 36.67
C GLY A 817 31.06 -18.87 35.58
N LYS A 818 30.40 -17.98 34.84
CA LYS A 818 31.03 -17.11 33.83
C LYS A 818 31.70 -15.91 34.49
N SER A 819 32.62 -15.28 33.76
CA SER A 819 33.17 -13.96 34.07
C SER A 819 32.42 -12.88 33.30
N TYR A 820 32.27 -11.69 33.89
CA TYR A 820 31.44 -10.61 33.38
C TYR A 820 32.20 -9.29 33.28
N LEU A 821 31.76 -8.42 32.38
CA LEU A 821 32.15 -7.02 32.29
C LEU A 821 31.01 -6.13 32.77
N LEU A 822 31.36 -5.03 33.42
CA LEU A 822 30.50 -3.90 33.71
C LEU A 822 30.89 -2.75 32.77
N SER A 823 29.92 -2.25 32.01
CA SER A 823 30.00 -1.02 31.21
C SER A 823 29.00 -0.02 31.76
N TYR A 824 29.38 1.24 31.95
CA TYR A 824 28.48 2.32 32.36
C TYR A 824 29.03 3.69 31.98
N PHE A 825 28.16 4.70 32.02
CA PHE A 825 28.53 6.11 31.89
C PHE A 825 28.42 6.81 33.24
N TYR A 826 29.33 7.74 33.51
CA TYR A 826 29.32 8.58 34.71
C TYR A 826 29.64 10.05 34.37
N TYR A 827 29.02 10.98 35.09
CA TYR A 827 29.25 12.42 34.93
C TYR A 827 30.28 12.93 35.93
N GLU A 828 31.37 13.52 35.44
CA GLU A 828 32.42 14.16 36.23
C GLU A 828 33.07 15.31 35.45
N ASN A 829 33.50 16.38 36.12
CA ASN A 829 34.20 17.51 35.49
C ASN A 829 33.45 18.06 34.25
N ASP A 830 32.16 18.33 34.44
CA ASP A 830 31.19 18.79 33.42
C ASP A 830 31.18 18.02 32.09
N SER A 831 31.46 16.71 32.16
CA SER A 831 31.47 15.81 31.02
C SER A 831 31.04 14.39 31.38
N TRP A 832 30.53 13.65 30.39
CA TRP A 832 30.19 12.23 30.51
C TRP A 832 31.37 11.36 30.07
N HIS A 833 31.71 10.37 30.89
CA HIS A 833 32.81 9.45 30.70
C HIS A 833 32.29 8.01 30.62
N HIS A 834 32.82 7.22 29.69
CA HIS A 834 32.54 5.79 29.59
C HIS A 834 33.54 4.99 30.43
N GLN A 835 33.06 4.01 31.19
CA GLN A 835 33.88 3.09 31.97
C GLN A 835 33.52 1.64 31.64
N GLN A 836 34.52 0.84 31.28
CA GLN A 836 34.38 -0.61 31.13
C GLN A 836 35.41 -1.35 31.99
N VAL A 837 34.96 -2.24 32.87
CA VAL A 837 35.79 -2.96 33.85
C VAL A 837 35.29 -4.39 34.09
N PRO A 838 36.13 -5.32 34.59
CA PRO A 838 35.65 -6.61 35.10
C PRO A 838 34.59 -6.42 36.21
N TYR A 839 33.51 -7.20 36.16
CA TYR A 839 32.44 -7.17 37.16
C TYR A 839 32.69 -8.18 38.28
N ASN A 840 32.94 -7.67 39.48
CA ASN A 840 33.21 -8.43 40.70
C ASN A 840 32.20 -8.10 41.82
N GLY A 841 31.02 -7.55 41.49
CA GLY A 841 30.02 -7.14 42.48
C GLY A 841 30.24 -5.74 43.06
N GLN A 842 31.04 -4.89 42.41
CA GLN A 842 31.30 -3.53 42.87
C GLN A 842 30.03 -2.68 43.03
N THR A 843 30.02 -1.84 44.06
CA THR A 843 29.12 -0.68 44.15
C THR A 843 29.70 0.45 43.30
N ILE A 844 28.88 1.03 42.42
CA ILE A 844 29.22 2.24 41.66
C ILE A 844 28.48 3.45 42.22
N SER A 845 29.05 4.65 42.06
CA SER A 845 28.53 5.89 42.64
C SER A 845 28.80 7.09 41.73
N GLY A 846 27.96 8.11 41.81
CA GLY A 846 28.01 9.32 40.98
C GLY A 846 26.64 9.65 40.39
N THR A 847 26.61 10.46 39.33
CA THR A 847 25.47 10.47 38.39
C THR A 847 25.80 9.51 37.26
N LEU A 848 24.92 8.53 37.04
CA LEU A 848 25.17 7.30 36.29
C LEU A 848 24.09 7.07 35.23
N ASP A 849 24.48 6.54 34.07
CA ASP A 849 23.62 6.24 32.91
C ASP A 849 24.11 4.96 32.20
N ASN A 850 23.21 4.28 31.47
CA ASN A 850 23.44 3.09 30.62
C ASN A 850 24.28 2.02 31.33
N ILE A 851 23.77 1.49 32.44
CA ILE A 851 24.46 0.47 33.23
C ILE A 851 24.22 -0.89 32.59
N ILE A 852 25.30 -1.55 32.17
CA ILE A 852 25.29 -2.85 31.50
C ILE A 852 26.22 -3.82 32.22
N ILE A 853 25.74 -5.02 32.55
CA ILE A 853 26.58 -6.15 32.93
C ILE A 853 26.34 -7.26 31.91
N TYR A 854 27.40 -7.81 31.31
CA TYR A 854 27.31 -8.83 30.27
C TYR A 854 28.57 -9.75 30.28
N PRO A 855 28.53 -10.94 29.67
CA PRO A 855 29.65 -11.89 29.72
C PRO A 855 30.92 -11.30 29.11
N SER A 856 32.09 -11.62 29.68
CA SER A 856 33.37 -11.01 29.26
C SER A 856 33.86 -11.43 27.87
N ASN A 857 33.23 -12.45 27.28
CA ASN A 857 33.39 -12.90 25.89
C ASN A 857 32.15 -12.59 25.02
N GLY A 858 31.29 -11.66 25.48
CA GLY A 858 30.15 -11.13 24.76
C GLY A 858 30.37 -9.68 24.31
N LYS A 859 29.29 -9.07 23.79
CA LYS A 859 29.22 -7.67 23.34
C LYS A 859 27.84 -7.14 23.65
N ALA A 860 27.73 -5.83 23.87
CA ALA A 860 26.46 -5.14 24.07
C ALA A 860 26.34 -3.95 23.10
N SER A 861 25.13 -3.57 22.71
CA SER A 861 24.83 -2.29 22.07
C SER A 861 23.45 -1.83 22.48
N THR A 862 23.28 -0.54 22.74
CA THR A 862 22.05 0.01 23.35
C THR A 862 21.41 1.09 22.48
N TYR A 863 20.11 1.31 22.69
CA TYR A 863 19.28 2.15 21.83
C TYR A 863 18.25 2.92 22.66
N THR A 864 18.37 4.24 22.70
CA THR A 864 17.51 5.16 23.43
C THR A 864 16.47 5.78 22.48
N TYR A 865 15.23 5.94 22.91
CA TYR A 865 14.16 6.46 22.05
C TYR A 865 13.44 7.63 22.71
N GLU A 866 13.17 8.68 21.93
CA GLU A 866 12.14 9.66 22.28
C GLU A 866 10.78 9.10 21.80
N PRO A 867 9.86 8.73 22.70
CA PRO A 867 8.66 7.98 22.31
C PRO A 867 7.78 8.76 21.33
N GLY A 868 7.58 8.20 20.14
CA GLY A 868 6.79 8.84 19.07
C GLY A 868 7.54 9.93 18.28
N LEU A 869 8.84 10.09 18.50
CA LEU A 869 9.77 10.77 17.59
C LEU A 869 10.65 9.75 16.86
N GLY A 870 11.37 8.91 17.61
CA GLY A 870 12.27 7.91 17.05
C GLY A 870 13.44 7.56 17.98
N LEU A 871 14.45 6.91 17.43
CA LEU A 871 15.73 6.64 18.11
C LEU A 871 16.42 7.98 18.39
N SER A 872 16.70 8.33 19.65
CA SER A 872 17.35 9.58 20.05
C SER A 872 18.86 9.42 20.22
N SER A 873 19.32 8.24 20.65
CA SER A 873 20.73 7.86 20.71
C SER A 873 20.95 6.35 20.61
N SER A 874 22.15 5.95 20.22
CA SER A 874 22.60 4.56 20.26
C SER A 874 24.05 4.48 20.74
N ILE A 875 24.43 3.36 21.37
CA ILE A 875 25.78 3.10 21.85
C ILE A 875 26.29 1.80 21.22
N ASP A 876 27.45 1.86 20.58
CA ASP A 876 28.06 0.71 19.89
C ASP A 876 28.80 -0.25 20.83
N VAL A 877 29.27 -1.37 20.28
CA VAL A 877 30.05 -2.42 21.00
C VAL A 877 31.39 -1.94 21.58
N SER A 878 31.78 -0.69 21.35
CA SER A 878 33.01 -0.05 21.85
C SER A 878 32.71 1.12 22.81
N GLY A 879 31.44 1.39 23.12
CA GLY A 879 31.00 2.53 23.94
C GLY A 879 30.83 3.85 23.18
N ASN A 880 31.05 3.91 21.86
CA ASN A 880 30.86 5.16 21.13
C ASN A 880 29.36 5.48 21.05
N THR A 881 28.98 6.68 21.48
CA THR A 881 27.60 7.14 21.40
C THR A 881 27.33 7.91 20.12
N THR A 882 26.24 7.58 19.43
CA THR A 882 25.69 8.31 18.29
C THR A 882 24.38 8.98 18.72
N TYR A 883 24.18 10.24 18.34
CA TYR A 883 22.94 10.98 18.62
C TYR A 883 22.19 11.30 17.35
N TYR A 884 20.85 11.33 17.42
CA TYR A 884 19.95 11.52 16.29
C TYR A 884 19.05 12.73 16.57
N GLU A 885 19.16 13.76 15.74
CA GLU A 885 18.33 14.96 15.81
C GLU A 885 17.26 14.95 14.72
N TYR A 886 16.07 15.43 15.06
CA TYR A 886 14.93 15.46 14.16
C TYR A 886 14.51 16.90 13.84
N ASP A 887 13.84 17.09 12.71
CA ASP A 887 13.15 18.35 12.40
C ASP A 887 11.79 18.43 13.12
N PHE A 888 11.13 19.58 13.03
CA PHE A 888 9.79 19.80 13.59
C PHE A 888 8.72 18.92 12.92
N ALA A 889 9.01 18.29 11.76
CA ALA A 889 8.14 17.35 11.06
C ALA A 889 8.38 15.89 11.51
N TYR A 890 9.25 15.68 12.51
CA TYR A 890 9.57 14.39 13.11
C TYR A 890 10.38 13.48 12.15
N ARG A 891 11.22 14.08 11.29
CA ARG A 891 12.14 13.39 10.35
C ARG A 891 13.59 13.61 10.75
N LEU A 892 14.47 12.65 10.47
CA LEU A 892 15.88 12.67 10.89
C LEU A 892 16.66 13.81 10.21
N LYS A 893 16.93 14.90 10.93
CA LYS A 893 17.64 16.09 10.45
C LYS A 893 19.16 15.93 10.50
N ALA A 894 19.70 15.29 11.54
CA ALA A 894 21.14 15.09 11.68
C ALA A 894 21.47 13.84 12.50
N VAL A 895 22.65 13.28 12.22
CA VAL A 895 23.31 12.25 13.03
C VAL A 895 24.63 12.83 13.52
N ARG A 896 24.91 12.69 14.83
CA ARG A 896 26.09 13.25 15.48
C ARG A 896 26.94 12.21 16.20
N ASP A 897 28.23 12.51 16.32
CA ASP A 897 29.16 11.73 17.14
C ASP A 897 28.97 12.00 18.64
N GLN A 898 29.72 11.27 19.47
CA GLN A 898 29.74 11.42 20.92
C GLN A 898 30.15 12.81 21.42
N LYS A 899 30.83 13.62 20.58
CA LYS A 899 31.23 15.01 20.85
C LYS A 899 30.23 16.02 20.28
N LYS A 900 29.06 15.56 19.82
CA LYS A 900 27.99 16.34 19.18
C LYS A 900 28.39 17.01 17.85
N HIS A 901 29.48 16.61 17.20
CA HIS A 901 29.78 17.03 15.82
C HIS A 901 28.82 16.35 14.84
N ILE A 902 28.48 17.03 13.75
CA ILE A 902 27.61 16.47 12.69
C ILE A 902 28.42 15.45 11.87
N VAL A 903 27.94 14.20 11.86
CA VAL A 903 28.45 13.10 11.02
C VAL A 903 27.64 13.00 9.72
N LYS A 904 26.32 13.25 9.79
CA LYS A 904 25.43 13.39 8.64
C LYS A 904 24.39 14.48 8.91
N ALA A 905 24.03 15.24 7.89
CA ALA A 905 22.87 16.13 7.89
C ALA A 905 21.94 15.73 6.74
N TYR A 906 20.65 16.04 6.90
CA TYR A 906 19.61 15.74 5.92
C TYR A 906 18.74 16.98 5.72
N ASP A 907 18.81 17.54 4.52
CA ASP A 907 17.86 18.53 4.04
C ASP A 907 16.82 17.83 3.17
N TYR A 908 15.54 18.07 3.46
CA TYR A 908 14.43 17.30 2.91
C TYR A 908 13.55 18.16 1.98
N ASN A 909 13.85 18.12 0.68
CA ASN A 909 13.00 18.77 -0.32
C ASN A 909 11.81 17.84 -0.63
N TYR A 910 10.59 18.34 -0.43
CA TYR A 910 9.37 17.61 -0.77
C TYR A 910 9.10 17.72 -2.28
N VAL A 911 8.92 16.57 -2.93
CA VAL A 911 8.76 16.46 -4.37
C VAL A 911 7.76 15.33 -4.63
N LEU A 912 6.58 15.67 -5.17
CA LEU A 912 5.44 14.75 -5.24
C LEU A 912 5.62 13.58 -6.23
N PHE A 913 6.69 13.58 -7.02
CA PHE A 913 7.06 12.48 -7.91
C PHE A 913 8.47 12.00 -7.60
N SER A 914 8.54 10.76 -7.09
CA SER A 914 9.77 9.96 -7.05
C SER A 914 9.62 8.79 -8.02
N TYR A 915 10.58 8.63 -8.92
CA TYR A 915 10.78 7.38 -9.66
C TYR A 915 11.59 6.45 -8.76
N TYR A 916 11.18 5.19 -8.65
CA TYR A 916 11.74 4.20 -7.73
C TYR A 916 12.60 3.21 -8.52
N SER A 917 13.88 3.10 -8.20
CA SER A 917 14.83 2.30 -8.97
C SER A 917 14.36 0.85 -9.14
N ASN A 918 14.38 0.30 -10.35
CA ASN A 918 14.17 -1.12 -10.55
C ASN A 918 15.21 -1.94 -9.77
N GLN A 919 14.86 -3.18 -9.39
CA GLN A 919 15.79 -4.06 -8.69
C GLN A 919 17.02 -4.36 -9.57
N LYS A 920 18.21 -4.00 -9.08
CA LYS A 920 19.50 -4.31 -9.72
C LYS A 920 20.23 -5.37 -8.89
N SER A 921 20.91 -6.32 -9.51
CA SER A 921 21.64 -7.36 -8.78
C SER A 921 22.80 -7.93 -9.59
N LYS A 922 23.91 -8.25 -8.92
CA LYS A 922 25.15 -8.73 -9.56
C LYS A 922 25.94 -9.60 -8.57
N TYR A 923 26.63 -10.60 -9.10
CA TYR A 923 27.49 -11.47 -8.31
C TYR A 923 28.89 -10.85 -8.17
N PHE A 924 29.43 -10.93 -6.96
CA PHE A 924 30.78 -10.48 -6.63
C PHE A 924 31.49 -11.61 -5.88
N THR A 925 32.66 -12.00 -6.35
CA THR A 925 33.51 -13.00 -5.69
C THR A 925 34.42 -12.29 -4.69
N LYS A 926 34.53 -12.82 -3.48
CA LYS A 926 35.47 -12.30 -2.47
C LYS A 926 36.90 -12.36 -3.01
N ASN A 927 37.61 -11.21 -2.98
CA ASN A 927 38.93 -11.06 -3.61
C ASN A 927 40.07 -10.80 -2.61
N ASN A 928 39.80 -10.94 -1.30
CA ASN A 928 40.77 -10.80 -0.21
C ASN A 928 40.94 -12.09 0.61
N CYS A 929 40.84 -13.26 -0.04
CA CYS A 929 41.28 -14.53 0.55
C CYS A 929 42.81 -14.65 0.54
N THR A 930 43.37 -15.50 1.39
CA THR A 930 44.82 -15.65 1.59
C THR A 930 45.32 -16.99 1.06
N GLY A 931 46.38 -16.98 0.24
CA GLY A 931 46.90 -18.20 -0.37
C GLY A 931 46.12 -18.61 -1.61
N ASN A 932 45.95 -19.93 -1.82
CA ASN A 932 45.23 -20.50 -2.97
C ASN A 932 43.72 -20.68 -2.71
N ASP A 933 43.20 -20.12 -1.61
CA ASP A 933 41.80 -20.25 -1.20
C ASP A 933 40.83 -19.71 -2.25
N SER A 934 39.82 -20.51 -2.57
CA SER A 934 38.70 -20.12 -3.42
C SER A 934 37.57 -19.50 -2.59
N ALA A 935 36.67 -18.76 -3.25
CA ALA A 935 35.48 -18.21 -2.62
C ALA A 935 34.27 -18.31 -3.54
N ALA A 936 33.10 -18.59 -2.96
CA ALA A 936 31.84 -18.58 -3.70
C ALA A 936 31.43 -17.16 -4.10
N PRO A 937 30.83 -16.96 -5.30
CA PRO A 937 30.30 -15.67 -5.73
C PRO A 937 29.05 -15.30 -4.90
N VAL A 938 29.14 -14.22 -4.13
CA VAL A 938 28.03 -13.72 -3.31
C VAL A 938 27.13 -12.84 -4.18
N LEU A 939 25.81 -13.02 -4.08
CA LEU A 939 24.85 -12.12 -4.73
C LEU A 939 24.72 -10.83 -3.92
N PHE A 940 25.04 -9.68 -4.53
CA PHE A 940 24.63 -8.39 -4.02
C PHE A 940 23.35 -7.95 -4.74
N VAL A 941 22.34 -7.51 -3.97
CA VAL A 941 21.04 -7.05 -4.48
C VAL A 941 20.81 -5.63 -3.98
N VAL A 942 20.42 -4.76 -4.91
CA VAL A 942 19.82 -3.45 -4.64
C VAL A 942 18.32 -3.62 -4.89
N PRO A 943 17.48 -3.70 -3.84
CA PRO A 943 16.04 -3.92 -4.00
C PRO A 943 15.35 -2.80 -4.79
N SER A 944 14.20 -3.12 -5.37
CA SER A 944 13.39 -2.11 -6.05
C SER A 944 13.00 -1.00 -5.08
N GLY A 945 13.12 0.26 -5.51
CA GLY A 945 12.88 1.44 -4.68
C GLY A 945 13.93 1.77 -3.62
N GLN A 946 15.09 1.06 -3.56
CA GLN A 946 16.18 1.48 -2.67
C GLN A 946 16.71 2.88 -3.02
N PHE A 947 16.72 3.24 -4.31
CA PHE A 947 17.08 4.57 -4.78
C PHE A 947 15.86 5.26 -5.38
N THR A 948 15.69 6.53 -5.04
CA THR A 948 14.68 7.40 -5.66
C THR A 948 15.35 8.49 -6.48
N SER A 949 14.67 8.88 -7.55
CA SER A 949 15.04 9.98 -8.43
C SER A 949 13.84 10.91 -8.58
N THR A 950 14.08 12.20 -8.70
CA THR A 950 13.07 13.22 -9.03
C THR A 950 13.11 13.61 -10.51
N VAL A 951 14.06 13.05 -11.28
CA VAL A 951 14.38 13.45 -12.65
C VAL A 951 13.77 12.51 -13.68
N SER A 952 14.08 11.21 -13.57
CA SER A 952 13.54 10.13 -14.39
C SER A 952 13.74 8.76 -13.74
N GLN A 953 13.04 7.74 -14.24
CA GLN A 953 13.22 6.33 -13.87
C GLN A 953 14.65 5.84 -14.17
N GLU A 954 15.19 6.19 -15.34
CA GLU A 954 16.55 5.82 -15.75
C GLU A 954 17.60 6.36 -14.77
N HIS A 955 17.39 7.55 -14.21
CA HIS A 955 18.28 8.12 -13.20
C HIS A 955 18.16 7.38 -11.84
N ALA A 956 16.98 6.87 -11.47
CA ALA A 956 16.86 6.00 -10.29
C ALA A 956 17.58 4.66 -10.51
N ASP A 957 17.37 4.05 -11.67
CA ASP A 957 17.99 2.78 -12.06
C ASP A 957 19.52 2.90 -12.17
N LEU A 958 20.03 4.05 -12.63
CA LEU A 958 21.45 4.37 -12.69
C LEU A 958 22.06 4.57 -11.28
N LEU A 959 21.35 5.23 -10.36
CA LEU A 959 21.79 5.34 -8.96
C LEU A 959 21.89 3.96 -8.30
N ALA A 960 20.90 3.09 -8.53
CA ALA A 960 20.93 1.70 -8.07
C ALA A 960 22.07 0.89 -8.69
N GLU A 961 22.36 1.07 -9.98
CA GLU A 961 23.43 0.34 -10.67
C GLU A 961 24.83 0.85 -10.31
N ASN A 962 25.01 2.16 -10.08
CA ASN A 962 26.25 2.70 -9.54
C ASN A 962 26.52 2.15 -8.15
N TYR A 963 25.55 2.24 -7.24
CA TYR A 963 25.68 1.72 -5.86
C TYR A 963 25.97 0.21 -5.85
N LEU A 964 25.31 -0.57 -6.72
CA LEU A 964 25.57 -2.00 -6.89
C LEU A 964 27.04 -2.28 -7.25
N ASN A 965 27.59 -1.53 -8.21
CA ASN A 965 28.96 -1.71 -8.69
C ASN A 965 30.01 -1.21 -7.67
N GLU A 966 29.74 -0.11 -6.97
CA GLU A 966 30.63 0.45 -5.94
C GLU A 966 30.70 -0.43 -4.68
N ASN A 967 29.56 -0.92 -4.19
CA ASN A 967 29.48 -1.53 -2.86
C ASN A 967 29.54 -3.07 -2.90
N GLY A 968 29.24 -3.69 -4.04
CA GLY A 968 29.14 -5.16 -4.15
C GLY A 968 30.43 -5.92 -3.86
N GLN A 969 31.59 -5.37 -4.23
CA GLN A 969 32.88 -6.00 -3.91
C GLN A 969 33.22 -5.91 -2.42
N ALA A 970 32.91 -4.78 -1.77
CA ALA A 970 33.07 -4.64 -0.32
C ALA A 970 32.12 -5.57 0.44
N TYR A 971 30.87 -5.70 -0.04
CA TYR A 971 29.88 -6.63 0.48
C TYR A 971 30.37 -8.09 0.37
N ALA A 972 30.88 -8.51 -0.79
CA ALA A 972 31.45 -9.85 -0.97
C ALA A 972 32.69 -10.10 -0.10
N ASN A 973 33.56 -9.10 0.09
CA ASN A 973 34.73 -9.24 0.96
C ASN A 973 34.35 -9.37 2.44
N ALA A 974 33.26 -8.72 2.88
CA ALA A 974 32.75 -8.82 4.25
C ALA A 974 31.92 -10.10 4.50
N ASN A 975 31.09 -10.53 3.55
CA ASN A 975 30.09 -11.60 3.74
C ASN A 975 30.47 -12.93 3.07
N GLY A 976 31.43 -12.92 2.14
CA GLY A 976 31.93 -14.13 1.49
C GLY A 976 32.83 -14.95 2.43
N ILE A 977 32.69 -16.27 2.35
CA ILE A 977 33.55 -17.23 3.05
C ILE A 977 34.65 -17.66 2.07
N CYS A 978 35.90 -17.64 2.52
CA CYS A 978 37.01 -18.29 1.82
C CYS A 978 36.99 -19.77 2.21
N THR A 979 36.96 -20.66 1.24
CA THR A 979 37.04 -22.11 1.45
C THR A 979 38.49 -22.55 1.27
N PRO A 980 39.14 -23.07 2.33
CA PRO A 980 40.48 -23.63 2.23
C PRO A 980 40.56 -24.67 1.11
N THR A 981 41.49 -24.48 0.19
CA THR A 981 41.75 -25.46 -0.87
C THR A 981 42.95 -26.29 -0.47
N ALA A 982 42.76 -27.59 -0.33
CA ALA A 982 43.78 -28.48 0.21
C ALA A 982 44.96 -28.63 -0.74
N THR A 983 46.17 -28.59 -0.18
CA THR A 983 47.41 -28.87 -0.93
C THR A 983 47.80 -30.32 -0.75
N TYR A 984 48.42 -30.88 -1.79
CA TYR A 984 48.87 -32.26 -1.85
C TYR A 984 50.37 -32.28 -2.04
N GLU A 985 51.08 -32.98 -1.17
CA GLU A 985 52.52 -33.21 -1.28
C GLU A 985 52.77 -34.70 -1.51
N ILE A 986 53.74 -35.01 -2.37
CA ILE A 986 54.25 -36.38 -2.53
C ILE A 986 55.64 -36.51 -1.91
N SER A 987 55.80 -37.53 -1.08
CA SER A 987 57.10 -37.99 -0.59
C SER A 987 57.33 -39.40 -1.10
N TYR A 988 58.59 -39.75 -1.34
CA TYR A 988 58.94 -41.09 -1.82
C TYR A 988 60.29 -41.55 -1.26
N ASN A 989 60.47 -42.85 -1.17
CA ASN A 989 61.71 -43.49 -0.77
C ASN A 989 61.99 -44.70 -1.66
N VAL A 990 63.23 -44.80 -2.13
CA VAL A 990 63.69 -45.86 -3.04
C VAL A 990 64.40 -46.93 -2.22
N ASP A 991 63.99 -48.18 -2.37
CA ASP A 991 64.70 -49.34 -1.81
C ASP A 991 65.56 -50.01 -2.91
N PRO A 992 66.89 -49.79 -2.90
CA PRO A 992 67.79 -50.38 -3.88
C PRO A 992 68.09 -51.87 -3.62
N TYR A 993 67.69 -52.43 -2.47
CA TYR A 993 67.86 -53.84 -2.14
C TYR A 993 66.71 -54.70 -2.64
N PHE A 994 65.48 -54.19 -2.56
CA PHE A 994 64.26 -54.90 -2.98
C PHE A 994 63.73 -54.48 -4.35
N GLY A 995 64.33 -53.48 -5.02
CA GLY A 995 63.87 -53.00 -6.31
C GLY A 995 62.48 -52.40 -6.21
N ALA A 996 62.32 -51.40 -5.36
CA ALA A 996 61.02 -50.76 -5.13
C ALA A 996 61.16 -49.24 -4.97
N VAL A 997 60.14 -48.49 -5.39
CA VAL A 997 59.89 -47.15 -4.88
C VAL A 997 58.58 -47.15 -4.09
N SER A 998 58.70 -46.81 -2.81
CA SER A 998 57.55 -46.50 -1.95
C SER A 998 57.23 -45.02 -2.08
N TYR A 999 55.95 -44.67 -2.14
CA TYR A 999 55.49 -43.29 -2.24
C TYR A 999 54.33 -43.04 -1.28
N THR A 1000 54.19 -41.80 -0.82
CA THR A 1000 53.11 -41.36 0.06
C THR A 1000 52.63 -39.99 -0.39
N ILE A 1001 51.36 -39.91 -0.78
CA ILE A 1001 50.64 -38.66 -1.02
C ILE A 1001 49.99 -38.23 0.29
N THR A 1002 50.26 -37.00 0.72
CA THR A 1002 49.69 -36.38 1.92
C THR A 1002 48.82 -35.20 1.50
N LYS A 1003 47.55 -35.21 1.94
CA LYS A 1003 46.62 -34.08 1.82
C LYS A 1003 46.75 -33.20 3.07
N SER A 1004 46.83 -31.88 2.89
CA SER A 1004 47.12 -30.91 3.98
C SER A 1004 46.12 -30.91 5.13
N PHE A 1005 44.85 -31.23 4.84
CA PHE A 1005 43.75 -31.40 5.79
C PHE A 1005 42.61 -32.16 5.10
N ASP A 1006 41.66 -32.67 5.87
CA ASP A 1006 40.46 -33.32 5.35
C ASP A 1006 39.40 -32.26 5.03
N ASP A 1007 38.89 -32.29 3.81
CA ASP A 1007 37.83 -31.41 3.30
C ASP A 1007 36.56 -32.19 2.91
N GLY A 1008 36.51 -33.50 3.17
CA GLY A 1008 35.39 -34.37 2.86
C GLY A 1008 35.20 -34.70 1.37
N LYS A 1009 36.14 -34.32 0.49
CA LYS A 1009 36.08 -34.64 -0.95
C LYS A 1009 36.81 -35.95 -1.28
N ARG A 1010 36.53 -36.50 -2.47
CA ARG A 1010 37.40 -37.49 -3.12
C ARG A 1010 38.39 -36.79 -4.03
N ALA A 1011 39.54 -37.42 -4.28
CA ALA A 1011 40.50 -36.91 -5.26
C ALA A 1011 41.15 -38.02 -6.08
N LEU A 1012 41.18 -37.82 -7.39
CA LEU A 1012 42.01 -38.60 -8.31
C LEU A 1012 43.34 -37.87 -8.49
N CYS A 1013 44.41 -38.41 -7.90
CA CYS A 1013 45.77 -37.92 -8.02
C CYS A 1013 46.50 -38.73 -9.09
N LYS A 1014 46.99 -38.07 -10.15
CA LYS A 1014 47.84 -38.70 -11.16
C LYS A 1014 49.29 -38.44 -10.83
N ILE A 1015 50.06 -39.50 -10.59
CA ILE A 1015 51.49 -39.39 -10.30
C ILE A 1015 52.31 -40.04 -11.39
N ARG A 1016 53.52 -39.55 -11.58
CA ARG A 1016 54.52 -40.07 -12.50
C ARG A 1016 55.72 -40.56 -11.72
N ILE A 1017 56.23 -41.72 -12.11
CA ILE A 1017 57.46 -42.32 -11.61
C ILE A 1017 58.41 -42.45 -12.80
N ARG A 1018 59.60 -41.84 -12.73
CA ARG A 1018 60.71 -42.04 -13.69
C ARG A 1018 61.88 -42.73 -13.01
N TYR A 1019 62.50 -43.72 -13.65
CA TYR A 1019 63.69 -44.39 -13.13
C TYR A 1019 64.63 -44.93 -14.23
N ASP A 1020 65.91 -45.10 -13.90
CA ASP A 1020 66.93 -45.69 -14.78
C ASP A 1020 67.22 -47.16 -14.39
N PRO A 1021 66.81 -48.16 -15.20
CA PRO A 1021 67.01 -49.58 -14.87
C PRO A 1021 68.47 -50.01 -15.03
N ILE A 1022 69.06 -50.64 -14.00
CA ILE A 1022 70.42 -51.18 -14.05
C ILE A 1022 70.56 -52.17 -15.22
N ASN A 1023 71.62 -51.97 -16.01
CA ASN A 1023 71.99 -52.70 -17.24
C ASN A 1023 71.17 -52.40 -18.52
N MET A 1024 70.37 -51.33 -18.59
CA MET A 1024 69.67 -50.93 -19.84
C MET A 1024 70.00 -49.53 -20.39
N GLY A 1025 71.29 -49.21 -20.48
CA GLY A 1025 71.81 -48.33 -21.54
C GLY A 1025 71.33 -46.86 -21.55
N GLY A 1026 70.82 -46.33 -20.44
CA GLY A 1026 70.41 -44.93 -20.30
C GLY A 1026 69.01 -44.60 -20.86
N ALA A 1027 68.15 -45.59 -21.04
CA ALA A 1027 66.75 -45.38 -21.40
C ALA A 1027 65.86 -45.27 -20.15
N LEU A 1028 65.58 -44.04 -19.72
CA LEU A 1028 64.66 -43.78 -18.61
C LEU A 1028 63.29 -44.41 -18.87
N THR A 1029 62.81 -45.18 -17.89
CA THR A 1029 61.47 -45.76 -17.88
C THR A 1029 60.53 -44.83 -17.13
N GLU A 1030 59.41 -44.43 -17.75
CA GLU A 1030 58.37 -43.60 -17.16
C GLU A 1030 57.06 -44.40 -17.03
N THR A 1031 56.49 -44.42 -15.83
CA THR A 1031 55.16 -44.97 -15.54
C THR A 1031 54.28 -43.89 -14.93
N VAL A 1032 53.02 -43.81 -15.35
CA VAL A 1032 51.99 -42.95 -14.72
C VAL A 1032 50.98 -43.85 -13.99
N LEU A 1033 50.61 -43.47 -12.78
CA LEU A 1033 49.57 -44.09 -11.96
C LEU A 1033 48.44 -43.10 -11.70
N GLU A 1034 47.20 -43.59 -11.69
CA GLU A 1034 46.03 -42.84 -11.21
C GLU A 1034 45.60 -43.41 -9.85
N ILE A 1035 45.61 -42.58 -8.81
CA ILE A 1035 45.38 -42.96 -7.42
C ILE A 1035 44.13 -42.27 -6.91
N GLN A 1036 43.15 -43.05 -6.44
CA GLN A 1036 41.91 -42.54 -5.87
C GLN A 1036 42.03 -42.45 -4.34
N MET A 1037 42.16 -41.22 -3.83
CA MET A 1037 42.03 -40.93 -2.41
C MET A 1037 40.54 -40.80 -2.05
N GLU A 1038 40.09 -41.67 -1.15
CA GLU A 1038 38.71 -41.71 -0.67
C GLU A 1038 38.41 -40.61 0.35
N ASN A 1039 37.12 -40.34 0.58
CA ASN A 1039 36.65 -39.35 1.54
C ASN A 1039 37.19 -39.67 2.97
N GLY A 1040 37.74 -38.66 3.66
CA GLY A 1040 38.39 -38.81 4.97
C GLY A 1040 39.84 -39.32 4.95
N MET A 1041 40.43 -39.54 3.77
CA MET A 1041 41.78 -40.08 3.63
C MET A 1041 42.84 -38.97 3.55
N LEU A 1042 43.50 -38.67 4.68
CA LEU A 1042 44.59 -37.68 4.74
C LEU A 1042 45.88 -38.14 4.05
N THR A 1043 46.15 -39.45 4.01
CA THR A 1043 47.39 -40.02 3.46
C THR A 1043 47.11 -41.29 2.70
N TYR A 1044 47.70 -41.43 1.52
CA TYR A 1044 47.74 -42.67 0.74
C TYR A 1044 49.18 -43.10 0.53
N SER A 1045 49.53 -44.33 0.91
CA SER A 1045 50.88 -44.91 0.79
C SER A 1045 50.82 -46.25 0.09
N ASP A 1046 51.67 -46.45 -0.93
CA ASP A 1046 51.82 -47.71 -1.65
C ASP A 1046 53.24 -47.81 -2.27
N TYR A 1047 53.55 -48.89 -2.99
CA TYR A 1047 54.85 -49.10 -3.62
C TYR A 1047 54.76 -49.69 -5.04
N MET A 1048 55.67 -49.25 -5.91
CA MET A 1048 55.90 -49.86 -7.22
C MET A 1048 57.19 -50.70 -7.18
N GLN A 1049 57.11 -51.94 -7.64
CA GLN A 1049 58.30 -52.73 -7.97
C GLN A 1049 58.95 -52.16 -9.24
N ILE A 1050 60.24 -51.84 -9.15
CA ILE A 1050 61.07 -51.30 -10.23
C ILE A 1050 62.31 -52.17 -10.38
N ASN A 1051 62.69 -52.50 -11.62
CA ASN A 1051 63.97 -53.18 -11.87
C ASN A 1051 65.09 -52.30 -11.30
N ALA A 1052 65.91 -52.87 -10.41
CA ALA A 1052 66.80 -52.13 -9.51
C ALA A 1052 67.47 -50.93 -10.20
N ALA A 1053 67.33 -49.74 -9.60
CA ALA A 1053 67.61 -48.47 -10.24
C ALA A 1053 68.60 -47.63 -9.43
N THR A 1054 69.41 -46.81 -10.12
CA THR A 1054 70.38 -45.90 -9.48
C THR A 1054 69.81 -44.50 -9.21
N THR A 1055 68.79 -44.10 -9.96
CA THR A 1055 68.04 -42.85 -9.79
C THR A 1055 66.54 -43.09 -9.99
N CYS A 1056 65.72 -42.36 -9.25
CA CYS A 1056 64.26 -42.39 -9.35
C CYS A 1056 63.68 -41.02 -8.94
N GLU A 1057 62.67 -40.56 -9.68
CA GLU A 1057 61.96 -39.31 -9.50
C GLU A 1057 60.45 -39.58 -9.48
N VAL A 1058 59.72 -38.98 -8.53
CA VAL A 1058 58.26 -39.10 -8.42
C VAL A 1058 57.63 -37.71 -8.30
N GLU A 1059 56.74 -37.37 -9.23
CA GLU A 1059 56.03 -36.08 -9.28
C GLU A 1059 54.50 -36.27 -9.41
N ILE A 1060 53.72 -35.32 -8.89
CA ILE A 1060 52.27 -35.24 -9.15
C ILE A 1060 52.07 -34.46 -10.45
N LEU A 1061 51.26 -34.99 -11.38
CA LEU A 1061 50.95 -34.36 -12.67
C LEU A 1061 49.63 -33.58 -12.65
N GLU A 1062 48.60 -34.16 -12.04
CA GLU A 1062 47.22 -33.70 -12.10
C GLU A 1062 46.47 -34.15 -10.85
N ILE A 1063 45.57 -33.30 -10.34
CA ILE A 1063 44.67 -33.63 -9.23
C ILE A 1063 43.27 -33.19 -9.62
N ILE A 1064 42.30 -34.10 -9.51
CA ILE A 1064 40.89 -33.84 -9.80
C ILE A 1064 40.08 -34.17 -8.55
N GLU A 1065 39.64 -33.14 -7.83
CA GLU A 1065 38.72 -33.28 -6.69
C GLU A 1065 37.25 -33.41 -7.15
N ASN A 1066 36.47 -34.22 -6.44
CA ASN A 1066 35.01 -34.36 -6.58
C ASN A 1066 34.32 -34.48 -5.21
#